data_AF-A0A2P6R4J8-F1
#
_entry.id   AF-A0A2P6R4J8-F1
#
_cell.length_a   1.000
_cell.length_b   1.000
_cell.length_c   1.000
_cell.angle_alpha   90.00
_cell.angle_beta   90.00
_cell.angle_gamma   90.00
#
_symmetry.space_group_name_H-M   'P 1'
#
loop_
_entity.id
_entity.type
_entity.pdbx_description
1 polymer ?
#
loop_
_entity_poly.entity_id
_entity_poly.type
_entity_poly.pdbx_seq_one_letter_code
_entity_poly.pdbx_strand_id
1 'polypeptide(L)'
;MSQIALFKHMCNNVEEGFVFSGDTAQTIARGIDFRFQDIRHLFYKKFVFESRSNSNDERKEKGLVSELLQLTQNFRTHAGILKLSQSIVELLYRFFPFSVDVLKPETSLIYGEAPVLLESGENENAIMKIFGNSGNIVGFGAEQVILVRDGNARREISKFVGKHALVLTIVECKGLEFQDVLLYNFFGTSPLKNQWRVIYDYMKEQDLLDSTLPKCFPSFSESKHNILCSELKQLYVAVTRTRQRLWICENVEDLSKPMFDYWKKKCLVQQRQLDDSLAQAMQVASSPEEWKSRGIKLYHEHNYEMATMCFERAGDTYWERRSKASGLKAIADRMRTSNPEEAKSILREAAEIFDAIGKADSAARCFSDLGEYERAARLYLEKCGDSELQRAAESFSLAGCFEDAADVYAKGNFFAECLTVCANGKLFEMGLQYINYWKQHAVEDCAKASRGEGIYKMEQEFLESCALHYHKLKDNRIMMKFVKAFNSIILMRDFLKSLGSLDELLSLEEEFGNYLEAANIAQLKGEILLESDYLGKAGKFKEASLHILFYVISKSLWSSGSMGWPMKTFPQQEELLTKAKSFAKNVKGNLYELVCTESEILLNGQDNLAVLKHQMEASERLESIRGEVLSARKILDAHLSPRTDKYLWEKELIGDLVKHSKDKISRNQVSVDSLVYYWNFWKEKILHIIESVDCVESPEYNGYVELCFTCLGVWRLYHNLNPIYVLLVPDADWISGLDKRHLKSYGKSVSIDVHQLIPAAQYYWSSELLSVGIKVLEKLEALFKFPLKNSDSTFFQCRALTLIYDVARNLLDSKYLKPTLIYDVARNLLDSKYLKPRDQDYLKLQKLVTFSAGDDLEYVDYIFPLDWRNSLRQNMISLRRTDASKNVLNQVIVEHASLKDELSYGQIGRIAMIILGSGKLLNTELSVQLVKKLEINKPWKAFIENLCASIGPEHTRQEPIEVSVMWWLHEALVETYSANWREVSDYITPGCFLYLVERLLFSASCFQGFVITTSSCFIEWLICPDEDTSLRSMVTGGRPSLEDILPFVITVVRECIFIKKDMIEWIEKSDRNWMQYYQPLMLRLVIVLCLIHLNFGSCLDMIHDLLGRNFITELLPREFYDALRRRRRRKHNSLILNVNVLAEAVQKIDNTLVIASFGADCSRLHCSDAIFVDMTANHCKDDILRKWFPNATYQQDVDTSTPSGSRRRTRQRASERRRN
;
A
#
# COMPACT_ATOMS: atom_id res chain seq x y z
N MET A 1 -30.51 30.08 -47.92
CA MET A 1 -31.16 30.69 -46.74
C MET A 1 -30.56 30.24 -45.40
N SER A 2 -30.46 28.94 -45.08
CA SER A 2 -29.94 28.47 -43.77
C SER A 2 -28.52 28.95 -43.39
N GLN A 3 -27.67 29.24 -44.38
CA GLN A 3 -26.32 29.80 -44.15
C GLN A 3 -26.35 31.15 -43.43
N ILE A 4 -27.40 31.97 -43.61
CA ILE A 4 -27.55 33.25 -42.92
C ILE A 4 -27.62 33.03 -41.39
N ALA A 5 -28.17 31.90 -40.93
CA ALA A 5 -28.27 31.58 -39.51
C ALA A 5 -26.90 31.47 -38.81
N LEU A 6 -25.82 31.22 -39.56
CA LEU A 6 -24.46 31.18 -39.01
C LEU A 6 -24.02 32.52 -38.45
N PHE A 7 -24.54 33.64 -38.98
CA PHE A 7 -24.19 34.97 -38.49
C PHE A 7 -24.62 35.22 -37.03
N LYS A 8 -25.53 34.40 -36.47
CA LYS A 8 -25.88 34.42 -35.04
C LYS A 8 -24.65 34.25 -34.14
N HIS A 9 -23.64 33.52 -34.61
CA HIS A 9 -22.41 33.28 -33.86
C HIS A 9 -21.38 34.40 -34.02
N MET A 10 -21.57 35.31 -34.98
CA MET A 10 -20.62 36.38 -35.29
C MET A 10 -21.07 37.73 -34.70
N CYS A 11 -22.36 38.01 -34.66
CA CYS A 11 -22.90 39.24 -34.06
C CYS A 11 -24.07 38.90 -33.14
N ASN A 12 -23.88 39.21 -31.85
CA ASN A 12 -24.88 38.95 -30.80
C ASN A 12 -25.96 40.05 -30.73
N ASN A 13 -25.73 41.21 -31.38
CA ASN A 13 -26.70 42.30 -31.43
C ASN A 13 -27.75 42.01 -32.52
N VAL A 14 -28.82 41.33 -32.13
CA VAL A 14 -29.92 40.95 -33.03
C VAL A 14 -30.78 42.15 -33.42
N GLU A 15 -30.87 43.20 -32.59
CA GLU A 15 -31.80 44.32 -32.81
C GLU A 15 -31.26 45.36 -33.80
N GLU A 16 -29.98 45.73 -33.69
CA GLU A 16 -29.37 46.78 -34.53
C GLU A 16 -28.19 46.28 -35.36
N GLY A 17 -27.67 45.09 -35.07
CA GLY A 17 -26.44 44.59 -35.69
C GLY A 17 -26.60 44.09 -37.13
N PHE A 18 -27.82 44.03 -37.66
CA PHE A 18 -28.10 43.48 -38.99
C PHE A 18 -29.04 44.37 -39.79
N VAL A 19 -28.58 44.75 -40.99
CA VAL A 19 -29.39 45.46 -41.99
C VAL A 19 -29.35 44.65 -43.28
N PHE A 20 -30.52 44.24 -43.77
CA PHE A 20 -30.66 43.58 -45.07
C PHE A 20 -31.38 44.52 -46.03
N SER A 21 -30.78 44.76 -47.19
CA SER A 21 -31.35 45.58 -48.26
C SER A 21 -31.10 44.92 -49.61
N GLY A 22 -31.97 45.20 -50.58
CA GLY A 22 -31.86 44.62 -51.91
C GLY A 22 -33.20 44.56 -52.61
N ASP A 23 -33.15 44.03 -53.84
CA ASP A 23 -34.31 43.84 -54.71
C ASP A 23 -34.42 42.35 -55.04
N THR A 24 -35.51 41.72 -54.59
CA THR A 24 -35.71 40.28 -54.77
C THR A 24 -36.02 39.89 -56.21
N ALA A 25 -36.37 40.82 -57.09
CA ALA A 25 -36.46 40.57 -58.52
C ALA A 25 -35.08 40.44 -59.20
N GLN A 26 -34.00 40.94 -58.58
CA GLN A 26 -32.63 40.84 -59.09
C GLN A 26 -31.86 39.60 -58.61
N THR A 27 -32.55 38.66 -57.96
CA THR A 27 -31.98 37.39 -57.47
C THR A 27 -31.82 36.38 -58.62
N ILE A 28 -30.80 36.56 -59.45
CA ILE A 28 -30.52 35.73 -60.64
C ILE A 28 -29.41 34.67 -60.43
N ALA A 29 -28.84 34.60 -59.23
CA ALA A 29 -27.82 33.60 -58.91
C ALA A 29 -28.49 32.21 -58.78
N ARG A 30 -27.93 31.20 -59.45
CA ARG A 30 -28.51 29.85 -59.48
C ARG A 30 -28.66 29.28 -58.06
N GLY A 31 -29.87 28.85 -57.72
CA GLY A 31 -30.20 28.24 -56.42
C GLY A 31 -30.43 29.24 -55.28
N ILE A 32 -30.51 30.54 -55.56
CA ILE A 32 -30.75 31.59 -54.56
C ILE A 32 -32.03 32.36 -54.91
N ASP A 33 -33.16 31.84 -54.42
CA ASP A 33 -34.44 32.54 -54.43
C ASP A 33 -34.91 32.73 -52.97
N PHE A 34 -35.24 33.96 -52.60
CA PHE A 34 -35.82 34.27 -51.30
C PHE A 34 -36.63 35.56 -51.36
N ARG A 35 -37.54 35.70 -50.40
CA ARG A 35 -38.22 36.96 -50.09
C ARG A 35 -37.66 37.57 -48.82
N PHE A 36 -37.70 38.88 -48.69
CA PHE A 36 -37.39 39.54 -47.41
C PHE A 36 -38.31 39.03 -46.30
N GLN A 37 -39.54 38.66 -46.63
CA GLN A 37 -40.44 37.99 -45.69
C GLN A 37 -39.88 36.65 -45.17
N ASP A 38 -39.17 35.88 -46.00
CA ASP A 38 -38.56 34.61 -45.60
C ASP A 38 -37.30 34.86 -44.73
N ILE A 39 -36.52 35.91 -45.02
CA ILE A 39 -35.43 36.37 -44.13
C ILE A 39 -36.01 36.80 -42.78
N ARG A 40 -37.08 37.61 -42.78
CA ARG A 40 -37.74 38.09 -41.57
C ARG A 40 -38.20 36.92 -40.70
N HIS A 41 -38.79 35.89 -41.31
CA HIS A 41 -39.18 34.67 -40.62
C HIS A 41 -37.98 33.87 -40.09
N LEU A 42 -36.93 33.69 -40.89
CA LEU A 42 -35.70 33.01 -40.47
C LEU A 42 -35.04 33.72 -39.30
N PHE A 43 -34.96 35.05 -39.35
CA PHE A 43 -34.35 35.88 -38.32
C PHE A 43 -35.13 35.79 -37.00
N TYR A 44 -36.46 35.91 -37.07
CA TYR A 44 -37.34 35.65 -35.93
C TYR A 44 -37.10 34.27 -35.32
N LYS A 45 -37.08 33.21 -36.14
CA LYS A 45 -36.94 31.83 -35.65
C LYS A 45 -35.54 31.52 -35.09
N LYS A 46 -34.48 31.88 -35.81
CA LYS A 46 -33.09 31.48 -35.47
C LYS A 46 -32.39 32.43 -34.52
N PHE A 47 -32.62 33.73 -34.67
CA PHE A 47 -31.89 34.76 -33.92
C PHE A 47 -32.68 35.25 -32.71
N VAL A 48 -34.01 35.34 -32.79
CA VAL A 48 -34.86 35.81 -31.68
C VAL A 48 -35.42 34.65 -30.85
N PHE A 49 -35.95 33.59 -31.48
CA PHE A 49 -36.63 32.50 -30.78
C PHE A 49 -35.65 31.45 -30.20
N GLU A 50 -34.72 30.92 -30.99
CA GLU A 50 -33.73 29.91 -30.54
C GLU A 50 -32.62 30.47 -29.61
N SER A 51 -32.44 31.79 -29.51
CA SER A 51 -31.52 32.38 -28.52
C SER A 51 -32.14 32.43 -27.11
N ARG A 52 -33.47 32.41 -27.03
CA ARG A 52 -34.25 32.50 -25.78
C ARG A 52 -34.67 31.14 -25.21
N SER A 53 -34.43 30.03 -25.93
CA SER A 53 -34.77 28.66 -25.47
C SER A 53 -33.73 28.00 -24.56
N ASN A 54 -32.58 28.66 -24.28
CA ASN A 54 -31.59 28.20 -23.30
C ASN A 54 -31.81 28.77 -21.88
N SER A 55 -32.81 29.64 -21.71
CA SER A 55 -33.25 30.13 -20.40
C SER A 55 -34.61 29.51 -20.08
N ASN A 56 -34.72 28.80 -18.95
CA ASN A 56 -35.93 28.17 -18.43
C ASN A 56 -37.00 29.19 -17.97
N ASP A 57 -37.41 30.13 -18.82
CA ASP A 57 -38.43 31.11 -18.48
C ASP A 57 -39.60 31.08 -19.47
N GLU A 58 -40.73 30.54 -19.01
CA GLU A 58 -41.99 30.38 -19.72
C GLU A 58 -42.76 31.72 -19.86
N ARG A 59 -42.15 32.76 -20.43
CA ARG A 59 -42.88 33.97 -20.84
C ARG A 59 -42.79 34.21 -22.34
N LYS A 60 -43.88 33.83 -23.02
CA LYS A 60 -44.16 34.09 -24.45
C LYS A 60 -44.35 35.60 -24.70
N GLU A 61 -43.28 36.37 -24.69
CA GLU A 61 -43.31 37.74 -25.23
C GLU A 61 -43.05 37.72 -26.74
N LYS A 62 -43.99 38.31 -27.50
CA LYS A 62 -43.93 38.41 -28.97
C LYS A 62 -42.74 39.29 -29.37
N GLY A 63 -41.62 38.66 -29.77
CA GLY A 63 -40.48 39.39 -30.34
C GLY A 63 -40.91 40.24 -31.55
N LEU A 64 -40.61 41.55 -31.49
CA LEU A 64 -40.84 42.51 -32.56
C LEU A 64 -39.74 42.37 -33.62
N VAL A 65 -40.12 42.20 -34.89
CA VAL A 65 -39.18 42.33 -36.02
C VAL A 65 -39.56 43.57 -36.80
N SER A 66 -38.59 44.45 -37.04
CA SER A 66 -38.73 45.74 -37.74
C SER A 66 -39.54 45.64 -39.04
N GLU A 67 -40.25 46.72 -39.36
CA GLU A 67 -41.06 46.82 -40.57
C GLU A 67 -40.19 46.94 -41.83
N LEU A 68 -40.70 46.43 -42.96
CA LEU A 68 -40.01 46.53 -44.25
C LEU A 68 -40.13 47.97 -44.77
N LEU A 69 -39.01 48.68 -44.83
CA LEU A 69 -38.92 50.00 -45.46
C LEU A 69 -38.75 49.84 -46.97
N GLN A 70 -39.66 50.42 -47.75
CA GLN A 70 -39.61 50.36 -49.20
C GLN A 70 -39.11 51.68 -49.79
N LEU A 71 -38.10 51.61 -50.67
CA LEU A 71 -37.63 52.73 -51.48
C LEU A 71 -38.33 52.68 -52.85
N THR A 72 -39.15 53.68 -53.17
CA THR A 72 -39.93 53.73 -54.43
C THR A 72 -39.37 54.68 -55.47
N GLN A 73 -38.40 55.54 -55.11
CA GLN A 73 -37.88 56.59 -55.99
C GLN A 73 -36.57 56.13 -56.64
N ASN A 74 -36.54 56.02 -57.97
CA ASN A 74 -35.34 55.66 -58.73
C ASN A 74 -34.71 56.92 -59.34
N PHE A 75 -33.42 57.15 -59.00
CA PHE A 75 -32.64 58.30 -59.46
C PHE A 75 -31.68 57.97 -60.62
N ARG A 76 -31.63 56.71 -61.05
CA ARG A 76 -30.60 56.20 -61.98
C ARG A 76 -31.07 56.16 -63.43
N THR A 77 -32.34 55.85 -63.63
CA THR A 77 -32.97 55.68 -64.96
C THR A 77 -34.29 56.45 -65.06
N HIS A 78 -34.79 56.60 -66.27
CA HIS A 78 -36.02 57.37 -66.54
C HIS A 78 -37.29 56.51 -66.49
N ALA A 79 -38.44 57.17 -66.41
CA ALA A 79 -39.74 56.52 -66.21
C ALA A 79 -40.11 55.48 -67.31
N GLY A 80 -39.57 55.60 -68.53
CA GLY A 80 -39.83 54.68 -69.64
C GLY A 80 -39.29 53.27 -69.36
N ILE A 81 -38.02 53.16 -68.94
CA ILE A 81 -37.40 51.89 -68.55
C ILE A 81 -38.09 51.31 -67.32
N LEU A 82 -38.45 52.15 -66.35
CA LEU A 82 -39.14 51.69 -65.15
C LEU A 82 -40.50 51.07 -65.46
N LYS A 83 -41.32 51.70 -66.31
CA LYS A 83 -42.61 51.15 -66.73
C LYS A 83 -42.45 49.78 -67.42
N LEU A 84 -41.43 49.64 -68.28
CA LEU A 84 -41.12 48.34 -68.89
C LEU A 84 -40.72 47.31 -67.83
N SER A 85 -39.81 47.66 -66.92
CA SER A 85 -39.35 46.76 -65.85
C SER A 85 -40.50 46.36 -64.90
N GLN A 86 -41.40 47.28 -64.59
CA GLN A 86 -42.59 47.05 -63.76
C GLN A 86 -43.52 46.03 -64.42
N SER A 87 -43.68 46.06 -65.75
CA SER A 87 -44.48 45.06 -66.46
C SER A 87 -43.93 43.63 -66.31
N ILE A 88 -42.61 43.48 -66.18
CA ILE A 88 -41.97 42.18 -65.92
C ILE A 88 -42.21 41.74 -64.47
N VAL A 89 -42.14 42.68 -63.53
CA VAL A 89 -42.43 42.43 -62.11
C VAL A 89 -43.88 42.03 -61.89
N GLU A 90 -44.83 42.61 -62.62
CA GLU A 90 -46.25 42.20 -62.58
C GLU A 90 -46.46 40.73 -62.98
N LEU A 91 -45.72 40.25 -63.98
CA LEU A 91 -45.70 38.84 -64.36
C LEU A 91 -45.13 37.96 -63.24
N LEU A 92 -44.06 38.42 -62.57
CA LEU A 92 -43.49 37.73 -61.42
C LEU A 92 -44.48 37.65 -60.25
N TYR A 93 -45.19 38.75 -59.93
CA TYR A 93 -46.22 38.75 -58.89
C TYR A 93 -47.37 37.80 -59.21
N ARG A 94 -47.78 37.69 -60.47
CA ARG A 94 -48.87 36.81 -60.88
C ARG A 94 -48.49 35.33 -60.90
N PHE A 95 -47.37 35.00 -61.53
CA PHE A 95 -46.97 33.61 -61.76
C PHE A 95 -46.18 33.02 -60.60
N PHE A 96 -45.41 33.84 -59.87
CA PHE A 96 -44.50 33.41 -58.81
C PHE A 96 -44.59 34.27 -57.54
N PRO A 97 -45.78 34.39 -56.92
CA PRO A 97 -46.01 35.26 -55.75
C PRO A 97 -45.17 34.88 -54.51
N PHE A 98 -44.64 33.66 -54.45
CA PHE A 98 -43.79 33.18 -53.36
C PHE A 98 -42.29 33.36 -53.62
N SER A 99 -41.89 33.84 -54.81
CA SER A 99 -40.48 33.94 -55.21
C SER A 99 -39.93 35.37 -55.25
N VAL A 100 -40.78 36.39 -55.09
CA VAL A 100 -40.46 37.83 -55.05
C VAL A 100 -41.37 38.52 -54.04
N ASP A 101 -40.89 39.58 -53.38
CA ASP A 101 -41.73 40.39 -52.48
C ASP A 101 -42.65 41.32 -53.28
N VAL A 102 -43.91 41.45 -52.87
CA VAL A 102 -44.86 42.37 -53.53
C VAL A 102 -44.62 43.79 -53.03
N LEU A 103 -43.98 44.60 -53.87
CA LEU A 103 -43.58 45.98 -53.61
C LEU A 103 -44.42 46.97 -54.44
N LYS A 104 -44.60 48.19 -53.92
CA LYS A 104 -45.18 49.32 -54.69
C LYS A 104 -44.34 49.64 -55.94
N PRO A 105 -44.95 50.05 -57.07
CA PRO A 105 -44.20 50.40 -58.28
C PRO A 105 -43.16 51.51 -58.06
N GLU A 106 -42.02 51.42 -58.73
CA GLU A 106 -41.00 52.48 -58.73
C GLU A 106 -41.40 53.68 -59.60
N THR A 107 -41.01 54.87 -59.16
CA THR A 107 -41.20 56.13 -59.89
C THR A 107 -39.86 56.83 -60.14
N SER A 108 -39.77 57.60 -61.22
CA SER A 108 -38.59 58.44 -61.52
C SER A 108 -39.02 59.84 -61.91
N LEU A 109 -38.20 60.82 -61.53
CA LEU A 109 -38.34 62.22 -61.94
C LEU A 109 -37.69 62.49 -63.31
N ILE A 110 -36.93 61.53 -63.85
CA ILE A 110 -36.24 61.63 -65.12
C ILE A 110 -37.18 61.12 -66.22
N TYR A 111 -37.34 61.92 -67.28
CA TYR A 111 -38.08 61.55 -68.48
C TYR A 111 -37.10 61.14 -69.57
N GLY A 112 -37.48 60.15 -70.39
CA GLY A 112 -36.63 59.62 -71.46
C GLY A 112 -37.45 58.80 -72.44
N GLU A 113 -36.81 58.38 -73.53
CA GLU A 113 -37.46 57.68 -74.65
C GLU A 113 -38.01 56.30 -74.25
N ALA A 114 -39.01 55.79 -74.97
CA ALA A 114 -39.48 54.43 -74.73
C ALA A 114 -38.46 53.40 -75.25
N PRO A 115 -38.28 52.25 -74.58
CA PRO A 115 -37.44 51.16 -75.07
C PRO A 115 -37.79 50.76 -76.52
N VAL A 116 -36.79 50.43 -77.32
CA VAL A 116 -36.95 50.17 -78.76
C VAL A 116 -36.79 48.68 -79.06
N LEU A 117 -37.80 48.09 -79.70
CA LEU A 117 -37.72 46.79 -80.35
C LEU A 117 -37.15 46.98 -81.76
N LEU A 118 -35.98 46.38 -82.00
CA LEU A 118 -35.30 46.44 -83.29
C LEU A 118 -35.76 45.29 -84.18
N GLU A 119 -36.32 45.65 -85.33
CA GLU A 119 -36.66 44.70 -86.38
C GLU A 119 -35.48 44.58 -87.35
N SER A 120 -34.95 43.36 -87.49
CA SER A 120 -34.00 43.03 -88.54
C SER A 120 -34.75 42.41 -89.72
N GLY A 121 -34.39 42.79 -90.96
CA GLY A 121 -34.97 42.18 -92.16
C GLY A 121 -34.71 40.66 -92.20
N GLU A 122 -35.59 39.90 -92.86
CA GLU A 122 -35.76 38.44 -92.76
C GLU A 122 -34.49 37.56 -92.98
N ASN A 123 -33.31 38.10 -93.30
CA ASN A 123 -32.06 37.35 -93.53
C ASN A 123 -30.75 37.99 -93.01
N GLU A 124 -30.78 39.11 -92.28
CA GLU A 124 -29.55 39.76 -91.76
C GLU A 124 -29.44 39.68 -90.23
N ASN A 125 -28.28 39.23 -89.71
CA ASN A 125 -27.99 39.29 -88.28
C ASN A 125 -27.76 40.75 -87.86
N ALA A 126 -28.58 41.27 -86.94
CA ALA A 126 -28.49 42.65 -86.46
C ALA A 126 -27.09 43.04 -85.96
N ILE A 127 -26.33 42.11 -85.37
CA ILE A 127 -24.94 42.35 -84.93
C ILE A 127 -24.02 42.58 -86.12
N MET A 128 -24.21 41.86 -87.23
CA MET A 128 -23.43 42.08 -88.46
C MET A 128 -23.79 43.42 -89.10
N LYS A 129 -25.01 43.92 -88.94
CA LYS A 129 -25.39 45.24 -89.44
C LYS A 129 -24.79 46.38 -88.60
N ILE A 130 -24.76 46.21 -87.27
CA ILE A 130 -24.19 47.21 -86.36
C ILE A 130 -22.64 47.22 -86.40
N PHE A 131 -21.99 46.08 -86.59
CA PHE A 131 -20.53 45.94 -86.46
C PHE A 131 -19.80 45.37 -87.70
N GLY A 132 -20.50 45.02 -88.79
CA GLY A 132 -19.92 44.27 -89.93
C GLY A 132 -19.41 45.11 -91.11
N ASN A 133 -19.73 46.41 -91.20
CA ASN A 133 -19.24 47.27 -92.27
C ASN A 133 -17.79 47.73 -92.01
N SER A 134 -16.86 46.94 -92.54
CA SER A 134 -15.41 46.90 -92.32
C SER A 134 -14.60 48.04 -92.97
N GLY A 135 -15.02 49.29 -92.76
CA GLY A 135 -14.34 50.47 -93.33
C GLY A 135 -13.72 51.46 -92.35
N ASN A 136 -14.36 51.72 -91.19
CA ASN A 136 -13.88 52.67 -90.16
C ASN A 136 -14.80 52.60 -88.91
N ILE A 137 -14.74 51.50 -88.15
CA ILE A 137 -15.76 51.23 -87.11
C ILE A 137 -15.39 51.91 -85.79
N VAL A 138 -16.11 53.00 -85.47
CA VAL A 138 -16.30 53.46 -84.09
C VAL A 138 -17.22 52.43 -83.42
N GLY A 139 -16.67 51.57 -82.59
CA GLY A 139 -17.48 50.60 -81.85
C GLY A 139 -18.31 51.25 -80.74
N PHE A 140 -18.94 50.42 -79.90
CA PHE A 140 -19.60 50.91 -78.69
C PHE A 140 -18.59 51.48 -77.69
N GLY A 141 -18.99 52.55 -77.01
CA GLY A 141 -18.21 53.25 -75.99
C GLY A 141 -18.12 52.50 -74.67
N ALA A 142 -17.41 53.08 -73.69
CA ALA A 142 -17.17 52.49 -72.37
C ALA A 142 -18.45 52.38 -71.52
N GLU A 143 -19.48 53.17 -71.84
CA GLU A 143 -20.78 53.20 -71.16
C GLU A 143 -21.89 52.47 -71.93
N GLN A 144 -21.53 51.78 -73.02
CA GLN A 144 -22.45 51.02 -73.87
C GLN A 144 -22.13 49.52 -73.79
N VAL A 145 -23.16 48.68 -73.65
CA VAL A 145 -22.96 47.22 -73.47
C VAL A 145 -23.92 46.40 -74.32
N ILE A 146 -23.43 45.26 -74.77
CA ILE A 146 -24.25 44.17 -75.32
C ILE A 146 -24.48 43.15 -74.21
N LEU A 147 -25.74 42.98 -73.82
CA LEU A 147 -26.14 41.98 -72.85
C LEU A 147 -26.68 40.74 -73.56
N VAL A 148 -26.14 39.60 -73.18
CA VAL A 148 -26.56 38.29 -73.66
C VAL A 148 -26.97 37.39 -72.51
N ARG A 149 -27.82 36.40 -72.80
CA ARG A 149 -28.36 35.51 -71.78
C ARG A 149 -27.30 34.65 -71.10
N ASP A 150 -26.39 34.02 -71.86
CA ASP A 150 -25.37 33.11 -71.30
C ASP A 150 -24.02 33.17 -72.02
N GLY A 151 -23.04 32.43 -71.47
CA GLY A 151 -21.67 32.39 -71.95
C GLY A 151 -21.50 31.77 -73.34
N ASN A 152 -22.44 30.94 -73.81
CA ASN A 152 -22.39 30.43 -75.18
C ASN A 152 -22.71 31.55 -76.16
N ALA A 153 -23.80 32.28 -75.92
CA ALA A 153 -24.15 33.46 -76.71
C ALA A 153 -23.04 34.53 -76.66
N ARG A 154 -22.40 34.75 -75.50
CA ARG A 154 -21.26 35.66 -75.39
C ARG A 154 -20.11 35.23 -76.29
N ARG A 155 -19.68 33.96 -76.23
CA ARG A 155 -18.57 33.44 -77.06
C ARG A 155 -18.86 33.50 -78.55
N GLU A 156 -20.10 33.24 -78.95
CA GLU A 156 -20.52 33.34 -80.35
C GLU A 156 -20.42 34.78 -80.86
N ILE A 157 -20.96 35.74 -80.12
CA ILE A 157 -20.98 37.16 -80.51
C ILE A 157 -19.60 37.80 -80.43
N SER A 158 -18.79 37.45 -79.42
CA SER A 158 -17.43 37.98 -79.28
C SER A 158 -16.56 37.71 -80.51
N LYS A 159 -16.83 36.67 -81.30
CA LYS A 159 -16.14 36.42 -82.57
C LYS A 159 -16.45 37.47 -83.64
N PHE A 160 -17.66 38.02 -83.62
CA PHE A 160 -18.12 39.03 -84.58
C PHE A 160 -17.81 40.45 -84.12
N VAL A 161 -17.94 40.72 -82.82
CA VAL A 161 -17.76 42.06 -82.23
C VAL A 161 -16.30 42.34 -81.86
N GLY A 162 -15.49 41.31 -81.58
CA GLY A 162 -14.09 41.46 -81.17
C GLY A 162 -13.93 42.33 -79.92
N LYS A 163 -12.91 43.21 -79.92
CA LYS A 163 -12.66 44.20 -78.85
C LYS A 163 -13.40 45.53 -79.06
N HIS A 164 -14.40 45.56 -79.95
CA HIS A 164 -15.06 46.81 -80.34
C HIS A 164 -16.22 47.23 -79.42
N ALA A 165 -16.75 46.33 -78.58
CA ALA A 165 -17.78 46.63 -77.59
C ALA A 165 -17.61 45.79 -76.32
N LEU A 166 -18.21 46.23 -75.21
CA LEU A 166 -18.36 45.41 -74.01
C LEU A 166 -19.47 44.38 -74.23
N VAL A 167 -19.12 43.09 -74.16
CA VAL A 167 -20.08 41.98 -74.25
C VAL A 167 -20.11 41.25 -72.92
N LEU A 168 -21.22 41.33 -72.21
CA LEU A 168 -21.40 40.73 -70.89
C LEU A 168 -22.61 39.81 -70.88
N THR A 169 -22.51 38.72 -70.13
CA THR A 169 -23.72 37.98 -69.76
C THR A 169 -24.55 38.76 -68.75
N ILE A 170 -25.85 38.48 -68.66
CA ILE A 170 -26.74 39.10 -67.66
C ILE A 170 -26.25 38.88 -66.22
N VAL A 171 -25.58 37.75 -65.97
CA VAL A 171 -24.97 37.46 -64.66
C VAL A 171 -23.76 38.37 -64.41
N GLU A 172 -22.90 38.56 -65.42
CA GLU A 172 -21.69 39.38 -65.32
C GLU A 172 -21.98 40.89 -65.27
N CYS A 173 -23.12 41.34 -65.79
CA CYS A 173 -23.52 42.75 -65.71
C CYS A 173 -24.19 43.11 -64.38
N LYS A 174 -24.50 42.14 -63.51
CA LYS A 174 -25.13 42.40 -62.22
C LYS A 174 -24.21 43.28 -61.37
N GLY A 175 -24.76 44.34 -60.78
CA GLY A 175 -23.98 45.35 -60.03
C GLY A 175 -23.39 46.47 -60.91
N LEU A 176 -23.37 46.30 -62.22
CA LEU A 176 -22.98 47.33 -63.17
C LEU A 176 -24.19 48.08 -63.73
N GLU A 177 -23.96 49.25 -64.30
CA GLU A 177 -24.95 50.06 -65.01
C GLU A 177 -24.30 50.67 -66.26
N PHE A 178 -25.13 50.90 -67.27
CA PHE A 178 -24.70 51.39 -68.57
C PHE A 178 -25.66 52.47 -69.04
N GLN A 179 -25.14 53.45 -69.78
CA GLN A 179 -25.99 54.46 -70.40
C GLN A 179 -26.90 53.80 -71.42
N ASP A 180 -26.30 52.98 -72.29
CA ASP A 180 -27.04 52.27 -73.33
C ASP A 180 -26.83 50.76 -73.24
N VAL A 181 -27.91 50.01 -73.42
CA VAL A 181 -27.94 48.55 -73.36
C VAL A 181 -28.58 48.01 -74.63
N LEU A 182 -27.86 47.12 -75.31
CA LEU A 182 -28.41 46.26 -76.36
C LEU A 182 -28.64 44.87 -75.76
N LEU A 183 -29.90 44.51 -75.51
CA LEU A 183 -30.29 43.16 -75.14
C LEU A 183 -30.44 42.33 -76.42
N TYR A 184 -29.52 41.39 -76.62
CA TYR A 184 -29.45 40.61 -77.84
C TYR A 184 -29.83 39.14 -77.65
N ASN A 185 -30.78 38.70 -78.48
CA ASN A 185 -31.22 37.32 -78.66
C ASN A 185 -31.53 36.59 -77.35
N PHE A 186 -32.15 37.30 -76.40
CA PHE A 186 -32.48 36.78 -75.07
C PHE A 186 -33.53 35.67 -75.15
N PHE A 187 -34.64 35.91 -75.86
CA PHE A 187 -35.73 34.94 -76.00
C PHE A 187 -35.31 33.76 -76.88
N GLY A 188 -34.54 34.01 -77.94
CA GLY A 188 -34.02 32.96 -78.83
C GLY A 188 -33.03 32.00 -78.14
N THR A 189 -32.24 32.50 -77.19
CA THR A 189 -31.30 31.69 -76.39
C THR A 189 -31.92 31.12 -75.10
N SER A 190 -33.16 31.51 -74.78
CA SER A 190 -33.88 31.02 -73.60
C SER A 190 -34.26 29.54 -73.74
N PRO A 191 -34.08 28.72 -72.69
CA PRO A 191 -34.48 27.31 -72.71
C PRO A 191 -36.01 27.11 -72.78
N LEU A 192 -36.81 28.14 -72.47
CA LEU A 192 -38.27 28.07 -72.46
C LEU A 192 -38.87 27.92 -73.85
N LYS A 193 -38.23 28.48 -74.89
CA LYS A 193 -38.72 28.47 -76.27
C LYS A 193 -40.22 28.81 -76.33
N ASN A 194 -41.06 27.91 -76.85
CA ASN A 194 -42.51 28.12 -77.00
C ASN A 194 -43.29 28.29 -75.67
N GLN A 195 -42.68 27.99 -74.52
CA GLN A 195 -43.34 28.14 -73.22
C GLN A 195 -43.60 29.60 -72.84
N TRP A 196 -42.93 30.58 -73.48
CA TRP A 196 -43.25 32.01 -73.33
C TRP A 196 -44.70 32.34 -73.71
N ARG A 197 -45.40 31.48 -74.46
CA ARG A 197 -46.83 31.67 -74.80
C ARG A 197 -47.76 31.70 -73.57
N VAL A 198 -47.31 31.24 -72.41
CA VAL A 198 -48.08 31.35 -71.15
C VAL A 198 -48.36 32.80 -70.77
N ILE A 199 -47.60 33.77 -71.27
CA ILE A 199 -47.86 35.21 -71.05
C ILE A 199 -49.24 35.63 -71.60
N TYR A 200 -49.73 34.98 -72.66
CA TYR A 200 -51.08 35.25 -73.18
C TYR A 200 -52.19 34.85 -72.19
N ASP A 201 -51.93 33.89 -71.29
CA ASP A 201 -52.85 33.52 -70.20
C ASP A 201 -53.06 34.71 -69.25
N TYR A 202 -51.98 35.41 -68.90
CA TYR A 202 -52.06 36.65 -68.12
C TYR A 202 -52.68 37.81 -68.92
N MET A 203 -52.38 37.94 -70.21
CA MET A 203 -53.02 38.96 -71.06
C MET A 203 -54.53 38.78 -71.15
N LYS A 204 -55.01 37.52 -71.13
CA LYS A 204 -56.45 37.21 -71.08
C LYS A 204 -57.08 37.72 -69.79
N GLU A 205 -56.42 37.53 -68.65
CA GLU A 205 -56.91 37.99 -67.34
C GLU A 205 -56.96 39.52 -67.22
N GLN A 206 -56.14 40.23 -67.99
CA GLN A 206 -56.06 41.69 -68.00
C GLN A 206 -56.88 42.34 -69.13
N ASP A 207 -57.72 41.57 -69.83
CA ASP A 207 -58.50 42.01 -70.99
C ASP A 207 -57.67 42.66 -72.12
N LEU A 208 -56.42 42.17 -72.32
CA LEU A 208 -55.48 42.68 -73.33
C LEU A 208 -55.46 41.87 -74.64
N LEU A 209 -56.28 40.81 -74.75
CA LEU A 209 -56.38 39.99 -75.95
C LEU A 209 -57.38 40.59 -76.96
N ASP A 210 -56.98 40.68 -78.22
CA ASP A 210 -57.85 41.01 -79.34
C ASP A 210 -57.93 39.86 -80.35
N SER A 211 -58.70 40.04 -81.42
CA SER A 211 -58.88 39.03 -82.47
C SER A 211 -57.60 38.70 -83.26
N THR A 212 -56.52 39.50 -83.12
CA THR A 212 -55.26 39.33 -83.84
C THR A 212 -54.26 38.43 -83.10
N LEU A 213 -54.49 38.18 -81.81
CA LEU A 213 -53.62 37.38 -80.96
C LEU A 213 -54.03 35.88 -80.92
N PRO A 214 -53.09 34.96 -80.63
CA PRO A 214 -53.37 33.53 -80.61
C PRO A 214 -54.50 33.15 -79.64
N LYS A 215 -55.51 32.40 -80.11
CA LYS A 215 -56.65 31.95 -79.28
C LYS A 215 -56.35 30.72 -78.42
N CYS A 216 -55.26 29.99 -78.70
CA CYS A 216 -54.87 28.79 -77.97
C CYS A 216 -53.45 28.95 -77.42
N PHE A 217 -53.34 28.92 -76.09
CA PHE A 217 -52.10 29.08 -75.34
C PHE A 217 -52.16 28.23 -74.05
N PRO A 218 -51.02 27.80 -73.51
CA PRO A 218 -50.99 27.01 -72.29
C PRO A 218 -51.39 27.86 -71.07
N SER A 219 -52.10 27.26 -70.11
CA SER A 219 -52.30 27.87 -68.80
C SER A 219 -51.07 27.68 -67.91
N PHE A 220 -50.92 28.58 -66.94
CA PHE A 220 -49.78 28.51 -66.02
C PHE A 220 -49.80 27.23 -65.16
N SER A 221 -48.62 26.61 -65.02
CA SER A 221 -48.39 25.44 -64.19
C SER A 221 -46.96 25.45 -63.68
N GLU A 222 -46.78 25.40 -62.36
CA GLU A 222 -45.47 25.55 -61.71
C GLU A 222 -44.47 24.46 -62.15
N SER A 223 -44.91 23.20 -62.28
CA SER A 223 -44.03 22.09 -62.68
C SER A 223 -43.53 22.21 -64.13
N LYS A 224 -44.33 22.78 -65.03
CA LYS A 224 -43.99 22.95 -66.45
C LYS A 224 -43.23 24.25 -66.74
N HIS A 225 -43.48 25.30 -65.96
CA HIS A 225 -42.95 26.64 -66.18
C HIS A 225 -41.95 27.06 -65.08
N ASN A 226 -41.38 26.12 -64.35
CA ASN A 226 -40.45 26.40 -63.24
C ASN A 226 -39.27 27.32 -63.63
N ILE A 227 -38.79 27.25 -64.87
CA ILE A 227 -37.68 28.08 -65.38
C ILE A 227 -38.14 29.53 -65.66
N LEU A 228 -39.44 29.77 -65.90
CA LEU A 228 -39.99 31.09 -66.24
C LEU A 228 -39.68 32.14 -65.17
N CYS A 229 -39.70 31.77 -63.89
CA CYS A 229 -39.33 32.67 -62.80
C CYS A 229 -37.90 33.20 -63.00
N SER A 230 -36.93 32.30 -63.22
CA SER A 230 -35.52 32.65 -63.40
C SER A 230 -35.25 33.46 -64.66
N GLU A 231 -36.02 33.24 -65.73
CA GLU A 231 -35.87 33.95 -66.99
C GLU A 231 -36.52 35.34 -66.93
N LEU A 232 -37.67 35.49 -66.28
CA LEU A 232 -38.27 36.80 -65.99
C LEU A 232 -37.37 37.65 -65.09
N LYS A 233 -36.73 37.06 -64.06
CA LYS A 233 -35.75 37.76 -63.22
C LYS A 233 -34.51 38.18 -64.01
N GLN A 234 -33.98 37.32 -64.89
CA GLN A 234 -32.86 37.68 -65.78
C GLN A 234 -33.23 38.82 -66.74
N LEU A 235 -34.42 38.76 -67.33
CA LEU A 235 -34.94 39.82 -68.19
C LEU A 235 -35.09 41.15 -67.42
N TYR A 236 -35.63 41.08 -66.20
CA TYR A 236 -35.73 42.24 -65.31
C TYR A 236 -34.34 42.84 -64.99
N VAL A 237 -33.35 42.01 -64.65
CA VAL A 237 -31.97 42.48 -64.42
C VAL A 237 -31.43 43.16 -65.67
N ALA A 238 -31.55 42.54 -66.85
CA ALA A 238 -31.07 43.09 -68.11
C ALA A 238 -31.66 44.47 -68.41
N VAL A 239 -32.98 44.63 -68.26
CA VAL A 239 -33.68 45.91 -68.49
C VAL A 239 -33.20 46.97 -67.48
N THR A 240 -33.12 46.61 -66.20
CA THR A 240 -32.74 47.54 -65.12
C THR A 240 -31.26 47.94 -65.11
N ARG A 241 -30.42 47.37 -65.98
CA ARG A 241 -29.05 47.83 -66.20
C ARG A 241 -28.96 49.13 -67.01
N THR A 242 -30.06 49.51 -67.65
CA THR A 242 -30.12 50.64 -68.58
C THR A 242 -30.43 51.95 -67.88
N ARG A 243 -29.63 52.99 -68.13
CA ARG A 243 -29.87 54.35 -67.63
C ARG A 243 -30.58 55.26 -68.62
N GLN A 244 -30.30 55.13 -69.93
CA GLN A 244 -30.82 56.03 -70.99
C GLN A 244 -31.52 55.30 -72.14
N ARG A 245 -30.83 54.43 -72.89
CA ARG A 245 -31.42 53.79 -74.09
C ARG A 245 -31.35 52.27 -74.02
N LEU A 246 -32.51 51.62 -74.14
CA LEU A 246 -32.63 50.16 -74.22
C LEU A 246 -33.07 49.75 -75.62
N TRP A 247 -32.23 48.96 -76.27
CA TRP A 247 -32.54 48.29 -77.53
C TRP A 247 -32.71 46.79 -77.28
N ILE A 248 -33.79 46.22 -77.77
CA ILE A 248 -34.04 44.78 -77.69
C ILE A 248 -34.07 44.24 -79.11
N CYS A 249 -33.22 43.26 -79.39
CA CYS A 249 -33.09 42.63 -80.70
C CYS A 249 -33.13 41.11 -80.56
N GLU A 250 -33.94 40.44 -81.39
CA GLU A 250 -34.12 38.99 -81.37
C GLU A 250 -33.92 38.43 -82.77
N ASN A 251 -33.26 37.27 -82.88
CA ASN A 251 -33.04 36.62 -84.18
C ASN A 251 -34.26 35.78 -84.61
N VAL A 252 -35.01 35.24 -83.65
CA VAL A 252 -36.20 34.39 -83.90
C VAL A 252 -37.42 35.08 -83.30
N GLU A 253 -38.14 35.82 -84.13
CA GLU A 253 -39.28 36.64 -83.70
C GLU A 253 -40.39 35.79 -83.05
N ASP A 254 -40.62 34.56 -83.52
CA ASP A 254 -41.70 33.70 -83.01
C ASP A 254 -41.59 33.38 -81.52
N LEU A 255 -40.38 33.36 -80.97
CA LEU A 255 -40.14 33.06 -79.56
C LEU A 255 -40.32 34.29 -78.66
N SER A 256 -40.07 35.49 -79.18
CA SER A 256 -40.21 36.76 -78.45
C SER A 256 -41.61 37.37 -78.56
N LYS A 257 -42.40 36.99 -79.58
CA LYS A 257 -43.78 37.46 -79.83
C LYS A 257 -44.65 37.56 -78.57
N PRO A 258 -44.72 36.56 -77.67
CA PRO A 258 -45.57 36.67 -76.47
C PRO A 258 -45.24 37.86 -75.57
N MET A 259 -43.96 38.16 -75.39
CA MET A 259 -43.52 39.32 -74.59
C MET A 259 -43.60 40.63 -75.37
N PHE A 260 -43.30 40.61 -76.66
CA PHE A 260 -43.41 41.79 -77.52
C PHE A 260 -44.85 42.26 -77.67
N ASP A 261 -45.80 41.34 -77.89
CA ASP A 261 -47.23 41.64 -77.95
C ASP A 261 -47.72 42.22 -76.62
N TYR A 262 -47.30 41.62 -75.50
CA TYR A 262 -47.62 42.13 -74.16
C TYR A 262 -47.16 43.58 -73.97
N TRP A 263 -45.91 43.89 -74.32
CA TRP A 263 -45.37 45.24 -74.20
C TRP A 263 -45.97 46.23 -75.20
N LYS A 264 -46.26 45.80 -76.43
CA LYS A 264 -46.94 46.62 -77.44
C LYS A 264 -48.36 46.97 -77.02
N LYS A 265 -49.14 46.01 -76.49
CA LYS A 265 -50.50 46.24 -75.99
C LYS A 265 -50.55 47.16 -74.77
N LYS A 266 -49.53 47.12 -73.91
CA LYS A 266 -49.36 48.08 -72.81
C LYS A 266 -48.73 49.41 -73.23
N CYS A 267 -48.43 49.62 -74.52
CA CYS A 267 -47.79 50.82 -75.05
C CYS A 267 -46.46 51.17 -74.36
N LEU A 268 -45.65 50.16 -74.03
CA LEU A 268 -44.40 50.32 -73.27
C LEU A 268 -43.15 50.45 -74.16
N VAL A 269 -43.25 50.12 -75.45
CA VAL A 269 -42.11 50.04 -76.36
C VAL A 269 -42.41 50.71 -77.70
N GLN A 270 -41.36 51.17 -78.38
CA GLN A 270 -41.39 51.64 -79.77
C GLN A 270 -40.82 50.56 -80.69
N GLN A 271 -41.36 50.45 -81.89
CA GLN A 271 -40.83 49.55 -82.93
C GLN A 271 -40.06 50.39 -83.94
N ARG A 272 -38.80 50.02 -84.23
CA ARG A 272 -37.97 50.66 -85.24
C ARG A 272 -37.25 49.62 -86.07
N GLN A 273 -37.18 49.85 -87.37
CA GLN A 273 -36.39 49.05 -88.30
C GLN A 273 -34.90 49.38 -88.15
N LEU A 274 -34.05 48.36 -88.14
CA LEU A 274 -32.60 48.56 -88.06
C LEU A 274 -32.04 48.91 -89.44
N ASP A 275 -31.88 50.21 -89.70
CA ASP A 275 -31.17 50.75 -90.87
C ASP A 275 -29.76 51.25 -90.51
N ASP A 276 -28.96 51.57 -91.52
CA ASP A 276 -27.57 52.02 -91.34
C ASP A 276 -27.49 53.34 -90.54
N SER A 277 -28.50 54.20 -90.65
CA SER A 277 -28.55 55.48 -89.94
C SER A 277 -28.75 55.28 -88.44
N LEU A 278 -29.61 54.34 -88.05
CA LEU A 278 -29.85 53.95 -86.67
C LEU A 278 -28.62 53.24 -86.10
N ALA A 279 -28.02 52.32 -86.86
CA ALA A 279 -26.80 51.63 -86.45
C ALA A 279 -25.64 52.61 -86.15
N GLN A 280 -25.49 53.66 -86.96
CA GLN A 280 -24.48 54.69 -86.74
C GLN A 280 -24.83 55.59 -85.52
N ALA A 281 -26.12 55.88 -85.30
CA ALA A 281 -26.59 56.63 -84.12
C ALA A 281 -26.48 55.84 -82.80
N MET A 282 -26.38 54.50 -82.88
CA MET A 282 -26.13 53.64 -81.72
C MET A 282 -24.67 53.66 -81.25
N GLN A 283 -23.70 54.02 -82.11
CA GLN A 283 -22.28 54.00 -81.78
C GLN A 283 -21.84 55.33 -81.13
N VAL A 284 -21.33 55.28 -79.89
CA VAL A 284 -20.83 56.45 -79.15
C VAL A 284 -19.37 56.24 -78.77
N ALA A 285 -18.48 57.13 -79.21
CA ALA A 285 -17.07 57.07 -78.83
C ALA A 285 -16.85 57.48 -77.36
N SER A 286 -15.86 56.87 -76.70
CA SER A 286 -15.47 57.17 -75.31
C SER A 286 -14.01 57.58 -75.19
N SER A 287 -13.69 58.38 -74.17
CA SER A 287 -12.31 58.80 -73.89
C SER A 287 -11.48 57.69 -73.21
N PRO A 288 -10.14 57.74 -73.26
CA PRO A 288 -9.28 56.83 -72.50
C PRO A 288 -9.57 56.81 -70.98
N GLU A 289 -9.91 57.94 -70.38
CA GLU A 289 -10.26 58.05 -68.95
C GLU A 289 -11.57 57.32 -68.63
N GLU A 290 -12.56 57.42 -69.52
CA GLU A 290 -13.82 56.68 -69.39
C GLU A 290 -13.58 55.17 -69.48
N TRP A 291 -12.74 54.73 -70.43
CA TRP A 291 -12.30 53.34 -70.53
C TRP A 291 -11.56 52.87 -69.27
N LYS A 292 -10.64 53.67 -68.74
CA LYS A 292 -9.92 53.36 -67.50
C LYS A 292 -10.86 53.26 -66.29
N SER A 293 -11.78 54.21 -66.13
CA SER A 293 -12.78 54.20 -65.05
C SER A 293 -13.67 52.97 -65.12
N ARG A 294 -14.13 52.61 -66.32
CA ARG A 294 -14.90 51.39 -66.57
C ARG A 294 -14.07 50.13 -66.29
N GLY A 295 -12.81 50.12 -66.69
CA GLY A 295 -11.86 49.02 -66.43
C GLY A 295 -11.65 48.78 -64.93
N ILE A 296 -11.50 49.84 -64.12
CA ILE A 296 -11.38 49.73 -62.66
C ILE A 296 -12.66 49.10 -62.07
N LYS A 297 -13.85 49.54 -62.48
CA LYS A 297 -15.12 48.95 -62.03
C LYS A 297 -15.17 47.45 -62.36
N LEU A 298 -14.86 47.08 -63.60
CA LEU A 298 -14.85 45.68 -64.05
C LEU A 298 -13.80 44.82 -63.31
N TYR A 299 -12.65 45.40 -62.98
CA TYR A 299 -11.61 44.73 -62.19
C TYR A 299 -12.11 44.39 -60.78
N HIS A 300 -12.84 45.30 -60.15
CA HIS A 300 -13.43 45.07 -58.82
C HIS A 300 -14.58 44.05 -58.86
N GLU A 301 -15.34 43.97 -59.95
CA GLU A 301 -16.34 42.93 -60.20
C GLU A 301 -15.74 41.59 -60.65
N HIS A 302 -14.41 41.42 -60.55
CA HIS A 302 -13.67 40.22 -60.95
C HIS A 302 -13.81 39.83 -62.44
N ASN A 303 -14.27 40.74 -63.29
CA ASN A 303 -14.31 40.56 -64.74
C ASN A 303 -13.00 41.03 -65.37
N TYR A 304 -11.93 40.30 -65.06
CA TYR A 304 -10.58 40.68 -65.44
C TYR A 304 -10.34 40.71 -66.95
N GLU A 305 -11.04 39.88 -67.72
CA GLU A 305 -10.94 39.84 -69.19
C GLU A 305 -11.44 41.16 -69.79
N MET A 306 -12.64 41.60 -69.41
CA MET A 306 -13.20 42.87 -69.89
C MET A 306 -12.46 44.07 -69.30
N ALA A 307 -11.99 43.97 -68.05
CA ALA A 307 -11.13 45.01 -67.47
C ALA A 307 -9.82 45.18 -68.25
N THR A 308 -9.17 44.08 -68.63
CA THR A 308 -7.95 44.09 -69.45
C THR A 308 -8.22 44.79 -70.78
N MET A 309 -9.31 44.43 -71.48
CA MET A 309 -9.72 45.09 -72.73
C MET A 309 -9.95 46.60 -72.53
N CYS A 310 -10.58 47.01 -71.43
CA CYS A 310 -10.77 48.43 -71.11
C CYS A 310 -9.43 49.15 -70.91
N PHE A 311 -8.47 48.55 -70.20
CA PHE A 311 -7.15 49.17 -69.97
C PHE A 311 -6.30 49.21 -71.25
N GLU A 312 -6.40 48.21 -72.12
CA GLU A 312 -5.82 48.24 -73.46
C GLU A 312 -6.38 49.41 -74.28
N ARG A 313 -7.71 49.62 -74.27
CA ARG A 313 -8.37 50.76 -74.94
C ARG A 313 -8.01 52.11 -74.32
N ALA A 314 -7.69 52.13 -73.02
CA ALA A 314 -7.22 53.32 -72.32
C ALA A 314 -5.70 53.58 -72.49
N GLY A 315 -4.92 52.61 -72.97
CA GLY A 315 -3.46 52.68 -73.04
C GLY A 315 -2.74 52.58 -71.68
N ASP A 316 -3.38 52.05 -70.63
CA ASP A 316 -2.80 51.96 -69.28
C ASP A 316 -2.09 50.62 -69.06
N THR A 317 -0.78 50.58 -69.35
CA THR A 317 0.02 49.36 -69.29
C THR A 317 0.14 48.75 -67.89
N TYR A 318 0.07 49.57 -66.84
CA TYR A 318 0.16 49.06 -65.46
C TYR A 318 -1.12 48.32 -65.08
N TRP A 319 -2.29 48.93 -65.32
CA TRP A 319 -3.57 48.31 -65.00
C TRP A 319 -3.91 47.15 -65.95
N GLU A 320 -3.48 47.21 -67.20
CA GLU A 320 -3.52 46.08 -68.14
C GLU A 320 -2.76 44.87 -67.56
N ARG A 321 -1.48 45.02 -67.19
CA ARG A 321 -0.69 43.92 -66.61
C ARG A 321 -1.27 43.42 -65.29
N ARG A 322 -1.74 44.33 -64.44
CA ARG A 322 -2.36 44.00 -63.14
C ARG A 322 -3.66 43.20 -63.30
N SER A 323 -4.52 43.61 -64.23
CA SER A 323 -5.77 42.91 -64.56
C SER A 323 -5.50 41.55 -65.18
N LYS A 324 -4.54 41.47 -66.11
CA LYS A 324 -4.08 40.21 -66.70
C LYS A 324 -3.55 39.24 -65.64
N ALA A 325 -2.64 39.67 -64.76
CA ALA A 325 -2.10 38.81 -63.69
C ALA A 325 -3.19 38.31 -62.73
N SER A 326 -4.14 39.17 -62.38
CA SER A 326 -5.28 38.79 -61.52
C SER A 326 -6.22 37.81 -62.22
N GLY A 327 -6.43 37.98 -63.52
CA GLY A 327 -7.18 37.06 -64.36
C GLY A 327 -6.51 35.68 -64.45
N LEU A 328 -5.19 35.64 -64.70
CA LEU A 328 -4.41 34.41 -64.72
C LEU A 328 -4.46 33.69 -63.36
N LYS A 329 -4.32 34.43 -62.25
CA LYS A 329 -4.48 33.86 -60.91
C LYS A 329 -5.86 33.23 -60.73
N ALA A 330 -6.94 33.95 -61.07
CA ALA A 330 -8.30 33.43 -60.95
C ALA A 330 -8.56 32.20 -61.85
N ILE A 331 -7.91 32.12 -63.01
CA ILE A 331 -7.95 30.95 -63.89
C ILE A 331 -7.22 29.77 -63.22
N ALA A 332 -6.01 29.99 -62.71
CA ALA A 332 -5.24 28.96 -62.01
C ALA A 332 -6.02 28.40 -60.81
N ASP A 333 -6.67 29.26 -60.02
CA ASP A 333 -7.50 28.84 -58.87
C ASP A 333 -8.68 27.96 -59.29
N ARG A 334 -9.34 28.26 -60.43
CA ARG A 334 -10.42 27.43 -60.98
C ARG A 334 -9.92 26.09 -61.54
N MET A 335 -8.72 26.08 -62.11
CA MET A 335 -8.12 24.89 -62.74
C MET A 335 -7.39 23.99 -61.73
N ARG A 336 -7.15 24.47 -60.51
CA ARG A 336 -6.37 23.76 -59.48
C ARG A 336 -6.82 22.31 -59.25
N THR A 337 -8.11 22.01 -59.41
CA THR A 337 -8.69 20.67 -59.23
C THR A 337 -8.78 19.85 -60.52
N SER A 338 -8.95 20.49 -61.68
CA SER A 338 -9.14 19.82 -62.97
C SER A 338 -7.84 19.57 -63.73
N ASN A 339 -6.87 20.49 -63.66
CA ASN A 339 -5.56 20.36 -64.28
C ASN A 339 -4.47 21.09 -63.45
N PRO A 340 -3.86 20.41 -62.45
CA PRO A 340 -2.97 21.05 -61.49
C PRO A 340 -1.63 21.52 -62.09
N GLU A 341 -1.09 20.83 -63.10
CA GLU A 341 0.20 21.21 -63.69
C GLU A 341 0.07 22.46 -64.58
N GLU A 342 -1.00 22.55 -65.36
CA GLU A 342 -1.31 23.75 -66.13
C GLU A 342 -1.65 24.93 -65.19
N ALA A 343 -2.37 24.68 -64.09
CA ALA A 343 -2.65 25.68 -63.07
C ALA A 343 -1.37 26.24 -62.43
N LYS A 344 -0.37 25.40 -62.10
CA LYS A 344 0.93 25.85 -61.60
C LYS A 344 1.68 26.73 -62.60
N SER A 345 1.67 26.36 -63.89
CA SER A 345 2.31 27.16 -64.94
C SER A 345 1.67 28.55 -65.06
N ILE A 346 0.34 28.61 -65.08
CA ILE A 346 -0.43 29.87 -65.16
C ILE A 346 -0.22 30.73 -63.92
N LEU A 347 -0.19 30.11 -62.73
CA LEU A 347 0.02 30.80 -61.47
C LEU A 347 1.44 31.36 -61.35
N ARG A 348 2.44 30.67 -61.91
CA ARG A 348 3.81 31.17 -62.01
C ARG A 348 3.89 32.39 -62.93
N GLU A 349 3.25 32.35 -64.10
CA GLU A 349 3.16 33.51 -64.99
C GLU A 349 2.50 34.71 -64.27
N ALA A 350 1.43 34.47 -63.51
CA ALA A 350 0.79 35.51 -62.70
C ALA A 350 1.75 36.09 -61.64
N ALA A 351 2.50 35.24 -60.93
CA ALA A 351 3.47 35.64 -59.92
C ALA A 351 4.58 36.52 -60.51
N GLU A 352 5.12 36.15 -61.66
CA GLU A 352 6.17 36.88 -62.38
C GLU A 352 5.66 38.25 -62.87
N ILE A 353 4.43 38.32 -63.39
CA ILE A 353 3.83 39.60 -63.76
C ILE A 353 3.62 40.47 -62.52
N PHE A 354 3.18 39.92 -61.39
CA PHE A 354 3.03 40.68 -60.14
C PHE A 354 4.36 41.21 -59.61
N ASP A 355 5.45 40.42 -59.64
CA ASP A 355 6.78 40.88 -59.23
C ASP A 355 7.31 41.97 -60.17
N ALA A 356 7.13 41.80 -61.49
CA ALA A 356 7.55 42.77 -62.50
C ALA A 356 6.85 44.14 -62.39
N ILE A 357 5.61 44.19 -61.88
CA ILE A 357 4.88 45.45 -61.63
C ILE A 357 5.09 45.99 -60.20
N GLY A 358 5.98 45.39 -59.40
CA GLY A 358 6.30 45.82 -58.04
C GLY A 358 5.23 45.47 -56.99
N LYS A 359 4.38 44.48 -57.25
CA LYS A 359 3.35 43.98 -56.32
C LYS A 359 3.85 42.73 -55.58
N ALA A 360 4.86 42.95 -54.73
CA ALA A 360 5.55 41.90 -53.99
C ALA A 360 4.61 41.06 -53.11
N ASP A 361 3.58 41.67 -52.50
CA ASP A 361 2.58 40.97 -51.69
C ASP A 361 1.83 39.90 -52.49
N SER A 362 1.42 40.27 -53.71
CA SER A 362 0.61 39.44 -54.59
C SER A 362 1.47 38.36 -55.25
N ALA A 363 2.72 38.70 -55.59
CA ALA A 363 3.72 37.75 -56.08
C ALA A 363 4.08 36.70 -55.03
N ALA A 364 4.40 37.11 -53.79
CA ALA A 364 4.75 36.21 -52.70
C ALA A 364 3.61 35.22 -52.36
N ARG A 365 2.34 35.67 -52.38
CA ARG A 365 1.19 34.77 -52.25
C ARG A 365 1.15 33.72 -53.35
N CYS A 366 1.37 34.12 -54.60
CA CYS A 366 1.40 33.16 -55.71
C CYS A 366 2.56 32.17 -55.60
N PHE A 367 3.75 32.60 -55.18
CA PHE A 367 4.88 31.69 -54.93
C PHE A 367 4.62 30.73 -53.75
N SER A 368 3.96 31.20 -52.69
CA SER A 368 3.51 30.35 -51.58
C SER A 368 2.49 29.30 -52.05
N ASP A 369 1.53 29.71 -52.89
CA ASP A 369 0.53 28.80 -53.48
C ASP A 369 1.16 27.76 -54.43
N LEU A 370 2.33 28.06 -55.02
CA LEU A 370 3.14 27.14 -55.82
C LEU A 370 4.01 26.18 -54.99
N GLY A 371 4.15 26.42 -53.68
CA GLY A 371 5.05 25.66 -52.81
C GLY A 371 6.52 26.14 -52.85
N GLU A 372 6.81 27.25 -53.52
CA GLU A 372 8.14 27.89 -53.53
C GLU A 372 8.31 28.79 -52.28
N TYR A 373 8.19 28.19 -51.09
CA TYR A 373 8.08 28.89 -49.82
C TYR A 373 9.29 29.76 -49.47
N GLU A 374 10.51 29.30 -49.78
CA GLU A 374 11.74 30.09 -49.52
C GLU A 374 11.75 31.40 -50.33
N ARG A 375 11.33 31.33 -51.60
CA ARG A 375 11.26 32.49 -52.49
C ARG A 375 10.16 33.46 -52.06
N ALA A 376 9.02 32.93 -51.60
CA ALA A 376 7.96 33.73 -51.00
C ALA A 376 8.42 34.42 -49.70
N ALA A 377 9.14 33.69 -48.83
CA ALA A 377 9.65 34.19 -47.56
C ALA A 377 10.62 35.36 -47.75
N ARG A 378 11.58 35.22 -48.67
CA ARG A 378 12.52 36.29 -49.02
C ARG A 378 11.81 37.51 -49.59
N LEU A 379 10.81 37.32 -50.46
CA LEU A 379 10.02 38.44 -50.98
C LEU A 379 9.24 39.16 -49.88
N TYR A 380 8.66 38.44 -48.91
CA TYR A 380 8.02 39.06 -47.76
C TYR A 380 9.01 39.83 -46.89
N LEU A 381 10.18 39.26 -46.61
CA LEU A 381 11.19 39.87 -45.75
C LEU A 381 11.83 41.11 -46.38
N GLU A 382 12.15 41.07 -47.68
CA GLU A 382 12.93 42.12 -48.35
C GLU A 382 12.06 43.24 -48.92
N LYS A 383 10.84 42.94 -49.38
CA LYS A 383 10.02 43.89 -50.17
C LYS A 383 8.68 44.29 -49.54
N CYS A 384 8.20 43.59 -48.51
CA CYS A 384 6.85 43.82 -47.95
C CYS A 384 6.82 44.54 -46.59
N GLY A 385 7.98 44.94 -46.05
CA GLY A 385 8.11 45.69 -44.79
C GLY A 385 7.74 44.89 -43.53
N ASP A 386 7.86 45.54 -42.37
CA ASP A 386 7.74 44.87 -41.06
C ASP A 386 6.36 44.25 -40.79
N SER A 387 5.30 44.72 -41.47
CA SER A 387 3.93 44.20 -41.31
C SER A 387 3.74 42.77 -41.81
N GLU A 388 4.69 42.23 -42.60
CA GLU A 388 4.58 40.89 -43.19
C GLU A 388 5.65 39.91 -42.66
N LEU A 389 6.36 40.27 -41.59
CA LEU A 389 7.36 39.40 -40.92
C LEU A 389 6.77 38.05 -40.49
N GLN A 390 5.53 38.03 -40.01
CA GLN A 390 4.85 36.79 -39.62
C GLN A 390 4.72 35.82 -40.79
N ARG A 391 4.28 36.30 -41.96
CA ARG A 391 4.15 35.46 -43.17
C ARG A 391 5.50 35.06 -43.74
N ALA A 392 6.51 35.91 -43.61
CA ALA A 392 7.89 35.55 -43.95
C ALA A 392 8.38 34.37 -43.10
N ALA A 393 8.20 34.45 -41.78
CA ALA A 393 8.60 33.40 -40.85
C ALA A 393 7.81 32.10 -41.03
N GLU A 394 6.49 32.18 -41.26
CA GLU A 394 5.65 31.03 -41.60
C GLU A 394 6.15 30.34 -42.88
N SER A 395 6.50 31.13 -43.89
CA SER A 395 7.02 30.62 -45.16
C SER A 395 8.41 29.98 -45.00
N PHE A 396 9.31 30.57 -44.20
CA PHE A 396 10.60 29.94 -43.86
C PHE A 396 10.42 28.63 -43.08
N SER A 397 9.44 28.57 -42.18
CA SER A 397 9.09 27.36 -41.42
C SER A 397 8.60 26.25 -42.35
N LEU A 398 7.73 26.57 -43.32
CA LEU A 398 7.26 25.62 -44.34
C LEU A 398 8.38 25.17 -45.30
N ALA A 399 9.40 26.01 -45.53
CA ALA A 399 10.58 25.66 -46.31
C ALA A 399 11.56 24.74 -45.55
N GLY A 400 11.39 24.55 -44.24
CA GLY A 400 12.31 23.81 -43.38
C GLY A 400 13.53 24.62 -42.91
N CYS A 401 13.57 25.93 -43.20
CA CYS A 401 14.62 26.86 -42.77
C CYS A 401 14.31 27.36 -41.34
N PHE A 402 14.44 26.47 -40.35
CA PHE A 402 14.01 26.76 -38.98
C PHE A 402 14.85 27.85 -38.28
N GLU A 403 16.13 28.01 -38.64
CA GLU A 403 16.99 29.09 -38.10
C GLU A 403 16.47 30.46 -38.55
N ASP A 404 16.30 30.65 -39.87
CA ASP A 404 15.77 31.90 -40.43
C ASP A 404 14.35 32.19 -39.92
N ALA A 405 13.50 31.18 -39.80
CA ALA A 405 12.15 31.33 -39.27
C ALA A 405 12.17 31.79 -37.80
N ALA A 406 13.01 31.19 -36.95
CA ALA A 406 13.14 31.57 -35.55
C ALA A 406 13.68 33.01 -35.39
N ASP A 407 14.66 33.40 -36.19
CA ASP A 407 15.21 34.76 -36.20
C ASP A 407 14.17 35.80 -36.61
N VAL A 408 13.37 35.51 -37.65
CA VAL A 408 12.31 36.42 -38.10
C VAL A 408 11.18 36.51 -37.07
N TYR A 409 10.77 35.39 -36.46
CA TYR A 409 9.79 35.43 -35.36
C TYR A 409 10.32 36.19 -34.14
N ALA A 410 11.61 36.02 -33.79
CA ALA A 410 12.24 36.75 -32.70
C ALA A 410 12.29 38.27 -32.99
N LYS A 411 12.64 38.67 -34.22
CA LYS A 411 12.62 40.09 -34.66
C LYS A 411 11.21 40.69 -34.61
N GLY A 412 10.20 39.90 -34.95
CA GLY A 412 8.79 40.31 -34.91
C GLY A 412 8.13 40.28 -33.53
N ASN A 413 8.86 39.90 -32.46
CA ASN A 413 8.31 39.67 -31.11
C ASN A 413 7.18 38.61 -31.06
N PHE A 414 7.23 37.60 -31.95
CA PHE A 414 6.31 36.46 -31.99
C PHE A 414 6.84 35.31 -31.13
N PHE A 415 6.67 35.43 -29.82
CA PHE A 415 7.30 34.55 -28.82
C PHE A 415 6.89 33.07 -28.96
N ALA A 416 5.61 32.80 -29.16
CA ALA A 416 5.06 31.44 -29.19
C ALA A 416 5.53 30.65 -30.42
N GLU A 417 5.47 31.31 -31.57
CA GLU A 417 5.84 30.78 -32.86
C GLU A 417 7.35 30.53 -32.92
N CYS A 418 8.17 31.45 -32.36
CA CYS A 418 9.61 31.27 -32.25
C CYS A 418 9.99 30.01 -31.45
N LEU A 419 9.40 29.81 -30.26
CA LEU A 419 9.70 28.62 -29.44
C LEU A 419 9.22 27.32 -30.11
N THR A 420 8.08 27.36 -30.78
CA THR A 420 7.54 26.21 -31.52
C THR A 420 8.46 25.81 -32.67
N VAL A 421 8.96 26.79 -33.43
CA VAL A 421 9.95 26.56 -34.50
C VAL A 421 11.26 26.02 -33.93
N CYS A 422 11.76 26.60 -32.84
CA CYS A 422 12.97 26.10 -32.18
C CYS A 422 12.82 24.64 -31.73
N ALA A 423 11.64 24.26 -31.21
CA ALA A 423 11.36 22.87 -30.82
C ALA A 423 11.32 21.94 -32.04
N ASN A 424 10.61 22.32 -33.11
CA ASN A 424 10.50 21.54 -34.33
C ASN A 424 11.85 21.37 -35.05
N GLY A 425 12.67 22.42 -35.08
CA GLY A 425 14.02 22.41 -35.63
C GLY A 425 15.10 21.81 -34.73
N LYS A 426 14.76 21.40 -33.49
CA LYS A 426 15.70 20.96 -32.44
C LYS A 426 16.78 22.01 -32.10
N LEU A 427 16.47 23.28 -32.26
CA LEU A 427 17.34 24.42 -31.97
C LEU A 427 17.22 24.84 -30.49
N PHE A 428 17.43 23.87 -29.58
CA PHE A 428 17.11 24.03 -28.16
C PHE A 428 17.94 25.10 -27.44
N GLU A 429 19.23 25.21 -27.76
CA GLU A 429 20.11 26.25 -27.20
C GLU A 429 19.71 27.64 -27.69
N MET A 430 19.32 27.77 -28.95
CA MET A 430 18.88 29.04 -29.54
C MET A 430 17.55 29.50 -28.92
N GLY A 431 16.58 28.57 -28.73
CA GLY A 431 15.35 28.86 -28.00
C GLY A 431 15.61 29.31 -26.56
N LEU A 432 16.56 28.68 -25.85
CA LEU A 432 16.97 29.09 -24.50
C LEU A 432 17.65 30.47 -24.48
N GLN A 433 18.46 30.79 -25.48
CA GLN A 433 19.06 32.12 -25.65
C GLN A 433 17.98 33.20 -25.86
N TYR A 434 16.97 32.93 -26.69
CA TYR A 434 15.84 33.84 -26.90
C TYR A 434 15.03 34.06 -25.62
N ILE A 435 14.73 32.99 -24.87
CA ILE A 435 14.07 33.09 -23.56
C ILE A 435 14.88 34.00 -22.62
N ASN A 436 16.20 33.81 -22.53
CA ASN A 436 17.07 34.62 -21.67
C ASN A 436 17.14 36.08 -22.14
N TYR A 437 17.23 36.31 -23.46
CA TYR A 437 17.21 37.64 -24.06
C TYR A 437 15.90 38.38 -23.72
N TRP A 438 14.75 37.74 -23.88
CA TRP A 438 13.44 38.31 -23.52
C TRP A 438 13.28 38.55 -22.01
N LYS A 439 13.91 37.73 -21.16
CA LYS A 439 13.96 37.94 -19.70
C LYS A 439 14.82 39.16 -19.34
N GLN A 440 15.96 39.35 -20.00
CA GLN A 440 16.90 40.44 -19.74
C GLN A 440 16.43 41.80 -20.28
N HIS A 441 15.73 41.83 -21.42
CA HIS A 441 15.27 43.07 -22.07
C HIS A 441 13.80 43.40 -21.75
N ALA A 442 13.31 42.89 -20.62
CA ALA A 442 11.97 43.08 -20.10
C ALA A 442 11.68 44.48 -19.52
N VAL A 443 12.64 45.41 -19.60
CA VAL A 443 12.57 46.73 -18.97
C VAL A 443 12.67 47.80 -20.04
N GLU A 444 11.53 48.19 -20.59
CA GLU A 444 11.13 49.57 -20.82
C GLU A 444 9.69 49.61 -21.38
N ASP A 445 9.00 50.71 -21.10
CA ASP A 445 7.55 50.88 -21.04
C ASP A 445 6.71 50.34 -22.22
N CYS A 446 5.47 49.88 -21.88
CA CYS A 446 4.35 49.39 -22.70
C CYS A 446 4.08 47.87 -22.80
N ALA A 447 5.01 46.97 -22.46
CA ALA A 447 4.81 45.51 -22.66
C ALA A 447 4.34 44.71 -21.43
N LYS A 448 3.94 45.36 -20.32
CA LYS A 448 3.33 44.64 -19.18
C LYS A 448 1.87 44.25 -19.40
N ALA A 449 1.16 44.92 -20.31
CA ALA A 449 -0.25 44.63 -20.59
C ALA A 449 -0.46 43.41 -21.52
N SER A 450 0.57 42.97 -22.25
CA SER A 450 0.52 41.83 -23.20
C SER A 450 1.28 40.59 -22.75
N ARG A 451 1.95 40.61 -21.58
CA ARG A 451 2.50 39.41 -20.93
C ARG A 451 1.38 38.60 -20.25
N GLY A 452 0.50 38.01 -21.06
CA GLY A 452 -0.55 37.11 -20.57
C GLY A 452 0.01 35.81 -19.99
N GLU A 453 -0.74 35.18 -19.08
CA GLU A 453 -0.44 33.88 -18.44
C GLU A 453 -0.02 32.77 -19.42
N GLY A 454 -0.39 32.88 -20.71
CA GLY A 454 -0.04 31.92 -21.75
C GLY A 454 1.47 31.83 -22.06
N ILE A 455 2.25 32.91 -21.94
CA ILE A 455 3.67 32.89 -22.33
C ILE A 455 4.52 32.05 -21.36
N TYR A 456 4.26 32.14 -20.06
CA TYR A 456 4.95 31.32 -19.06
C TYR A 456 4.64 29.82 -19.22
N LYS A 457 3.41 29.50 -19.65
CA LYS A 457 3.01 28.13 -19.96
C LYS A 457 3.77 27.59 -21.18
N MET A 458 3.88 28.38 -22.25
CA MET A 458 4.59 27.98 -23.47
C MET A 458 6.11 27.88 -23.25
N GLU A 459 6.70 28.77 -22.46
CA GLU A 459 8.09 28.66 -22.04
C GLU A 459 8.33 27.34 -21.30
N GLN A 460 7.46 27.02 -20.34
CA GLN A 460 7.54 25.79 -19.57
C GLN A 460 7.38 24.55 -20.46
N GLU A 461 6.41 24.53 -21.39
CA GLU A 461 6.21 23.44 -22.35
C GLU A 461 7.46 23.24 -23.25
N PHE A 462 8.09 24.34 -23.70
CA PHE A 462 9.33 24.27 -24.47
C PHE A 462 10.47 23.66 -23.64
N LEU A 463 10.70 24.16 -22.42
CA LEU A 463 11.77 23.66 -21.54
C LEU A 463 11.57 22.19 -21.16
N GLU A 464 10.32 21.76 -20.91
CA GLU A 464 9.98 20.35 -20.68
C GLU A 464 10.28 19.49 -21.89
N SER A 465 9.93 19.95 -23.10
CA SER A 465 10.23 19.22 -24.34
C SER A 465 11.75 19.04 -24.55
N CYS A 466 12.54 20.06 -24.21
CA CYS A 466 14.00 20.01 -24.26
C CYS A 466 14.55 19.00 -23.24
N ALA A 467 14.09 19.07 -21.99
CA ALA A 467 14.51 18.16 -20.93
C ALA A 467 14.14 16.70 -21.28
N LEU A 468 12.95 16.45 -21.81
CA LEU A 468 12.52 15.12 -22.29
C LEU A 468 13.38 14.59 -23.43
N HIS A 469 13.82 15.46 -24.34
CA HIS A 469 14.71 15.07 -25.44
C HIS A 469 16.05 14.55 -24.92
N TYR A 470 16.71 15.30 -24.03
CA TYR A 470 18.01 14.91 -23.48
C TYR A 470 17.92 13.73 -22.50
N HIS A 471 16.79 13.57 -21.80
CA HIS A 471 16.50 12.37 -21.02
C HIS A 471 16.46 11.10 -21.90
N LYS A 472 15.78 11.16 -23.06
CA LYS A 472 15.77 10.05 -24.04
C LYS A 472 17.17 9.70 -24.57
N LEU A 473 18.06 10.69 -24.67
CA LEU A 473 19.46 10.51 -25.05
C LEU A 473 20.37 10.05 -23.90
N LYS A 474 19.84 9.92 -22.67
CA LYS A 474 20.58 9.59 -21.43
C LYS A 474 21.66 10.61 -21.07
N ASP A 475 21.52 11.86 -21.51
CA ASP A 475 22.41 12.96 -21.10
C ASP A 475 21.76 13.75 -19.96
N ASN A 476 21.91 13.22 -18.75
CA ASN A 476 21.33 13.83 -17.54
C ASN A 476 21.97 15.19 -17.22
N ARG A 477 23.20 15.46 -17.68
CA ARG A 477 23.89 16.73 -17.42
C ARG A 477 23.24 17.87 -18.20
N ILE A 478 22.97 17.68 -19.48
CA ILE A 478 22.30 18.69 -20.32
C ILE A 478 20.81 18.78 -19.95
N MET A 479 20.14 17.66 -19.64
CA MET A 479 18.77 17.67 -19.13
C MET A 479 18.63 18.59 -17.91
N MET A 480 19.53 18.46 -16.93
CA MET A 480 19.49 19.29 -15.72
C MET A 480 19.71 20.78 -15.98
N LYS A 481 20.39 21.17 -17.08
CA LYS A 481 20.50 22.58 -17.49
C LYS A 481 19.13 23.17 -17.85
N PHE A 482 18.27 22.41 -18.54
CA PHE A 482 16.91 22.84 -18.88
C PHE A 482 15.96 22.75 -17.69
N VAL A 483 16.05 21.68 -16.87
CA VAL A 483 15.23 21.54 -15.66
C VAL A 483 15.50 22.70 -14.68
N LYS A 484 16.76 23.09 -14.48
CA LYS A 484 17.10 24.25 -13.62
C LYS A 484 16.59 25.59 -14.17
N ALA A 485 16.22 25.66 -15.45
CA ALA A 485 15.62 26.85 -16.07
C ALA A 485 14.09 26.92 -15.90
N PHE A 486 13.45 25.91 -15.31
CA PHE A 486 12.00 25.89 -15.10
C PHE A 486 11.54 27.02 -14.16
N ASN A 487 10.27 27.40 -14.30
CA ASN A 487 9.70 28.56 -13.62
C ASN A 487 9.48 28.36 -12.10
N SER A 488 9.49 27.12 -11.61
CA SER A 488 9.26 26.79 -10.20
C SER A 488 9.93 25.49 -9.79
N ILE A 489 10.40 25.42 -8.54
CA ILE A 489 10.93 24.21 -7.94
C ILE A 489 9.90 23.06 -7.88
N ILE A 490 8.60 23.39 -7.80
CA ILE A 490 7.52 22.38 -7.80
C ILE A 490 7.48 21.67 -9.16
N LEU A 491 7.57 22.43 -10.25
CA LEU A 491 7.60 21.89 -11.61
C LEU A 491 8.85 21.05 -11.86
N MET A 492 10.01 21.47 -11.31
CA MET A 492 11.24 20.67 -11.37
C MET A 492 11.07 19.31 -10.67
N ARG A 493 10.48 19.33 -9.47
CA ARG A 493 10.20 18.13 -8.67
C ARG A 493 9.24 17.18 -9.38
N ASP A 494 8.11 17.71 -9.86
CA ASP A 494 7.07 16.90 -10.50
C ASP A 494 7.57 16.28 -11.81
N PHE A 495 8.35 17.03 -12.59
CA PHE A 495 8.99 16.53 -13.80
C PHE A 495 9.97 15.39 -13.51
N LEU A 496 10.92 15.58 -12.60
CA LEU A 496 11.92 14.55 -12.26
C LEU A 496 11.27 13.30 -11.63
N LYS A 497 10.22 13.47 -10.81
CA LYS A 497 9.41 12.37 -10.29
C LYS A 497 8.70 11.60 -11.40
N SER A 498 8.12 12.29 -12.39
CA SER A 498 7.43 11.66 -13.52
C SER A 498 8.36 10.79 -14.37
N LEU A 499 9.66 11.15 -14.44
CA LEU A 499 10.70 10.41 -15.14
C LEU A 499 11.40 9.35 -14.28
N GLY A 500 11.07 9.24 -12.98
CA GLY A 500 11.75 8.34 -12.06
C GLY A 500 13.25 8.65 -11.84
N SER A 501 13.70 9.87 -12.16
CA SER A 501 15.10 10.30 -12.07
C SER A 501 15.45 10.77 -10.64
N LEU A 502 15.51 9.81 -9.72
CA LEU A 502 15.66 10.06 -8.28
C LEU A 502 17.05 10.58 -7.89
N ASP A 503 18.11 10.21 -8.62
CA ASP A 503 19.48 10.67 -8.34
C ASP A 503 19.65 12.17 -8.65
N GLU A 504 19.10 12.62 -9.78
CA GLU A 504 19.08 14.04 -10.17
C GLU A 504 18.20 14.87 -9.25
N LEU A 505 17.06 14.32 -8.81
CA LEU A 505 16.18 14.96 -7.84
C LEU A 505 16.88 15.11 -6.48
N LEU A 506 17.60 14.08 -6.03
CA LEU A 506 18.36 14.11 -4.77
C LEU A 506 19.51 15.14 -4.83
N SER A 507 20.23 15.21 -5.95
CA SER A 507 21.24 16.25 -6.18
C SER A 507 20.64 17.66 -6.19
N LEU A 508 19.43 17.82 -6.77
CA LEU A 508 18.72 19.09 -6.79
C LEU A 508 18.35 19.54 -5.37
N GLU A 509 17.76 18.66 -4.55
CA GLU A 509 17.41 19.00 -3.17
C GLU A 509 18.63 19.28 -2.28
N GLU A 510 19.75 18.58 -2.50
CA GLU A 510 21.00 18.87 -1.79
C GLU A 510 21.57 20.25 -2.16
N GLU A 511 21.56 20.63 -3.45
CA GLU A 511 21.97 21.97 -3.89
C GLU A 511 21.09 23.08 -3.29
N PHE A 512 19.78 22.84 -3.15
CA PHE A 512 18.84 23.78 -2.53
C PHE A 512 18.86 23.75 -0.99
N GLY A 513 19.60 22.84 -0.36
CA GLY A 513 19.68 22.69 1.09
C GLY A 513 18.39 22.11 1.73
N ASN A 514 17.51 21.49 0.95
CA ASN A 514 16.26 20.88 1.42
C ASN A 514 16.52 19.45 1.93
N TYR A 515 17.27 19.34 3.02
CA TYR A 515 17.76 18.05 3.52
C TYR A 515 16.66 17.07 3.98
N LEU A 516 15.46 17.55 4.37
CA LEU A 516 14.33 16.68 4.73
C LEU A 516 13.76 15.97 3.49
N GLU A 517 13.55 16.71 2.40
CA GLU A 517 13.14 16.15 1.12
C GLU A 517 14.21 15.22 0.55
N ALA A 518 15.50 15.57 0.67
CA ALA A 518 16.60 14.68 0.28
C ALA A 518 16.60 13.36 1.08
N ALA A 519 16.31 13.42 2.40
CA ALA A 519 16.14 12.24 3.23
C ALA A 519 14.96 11.36 2.77
N ASN A 520 13.81 11.97 2.43
CA ASN A 520 12.66 11.25 1.89
C ASN A 520 12.98 10.58 0.54
N ILE A 521 13.79 11.20 -0.31
CA ILE A 521 14.22 10.60 -1.58
C ILE A 521 15.22 9.46 -1.36
N ALA A 522 16.16 9.62 -0.42
CA ALA A 522 17.07 8.53 -0.03
C ALA A 522 16.31 7.33 0.55
N GLN A 523 15.25 7.60 1.33
CA GLN A 523 14.34 6.61 1.86
C GLN A 523 13.60 5.84 0.73
N LEU A 524 13.08 6.55 -0.28
CA LEU A 524 12.48 5.94 -1.49
C LEU A 524 13.46 5.03 -2.26
N LYS A 525 14.76 5.37 -2.26
CA LYS A 525 15.80 4.56 -2.89
C LYS A 525 16.19 3.32 -2.07
N GLY A 526 15.84 3.28 -0.78
CA GLY A 526 16.26 2.24 0.18
C GLY A 526 17.70 2.43 0.68
N GLU A 527 18.27 3.63 0.57
CA GLU A 527 19.65 3.94 0.98
C GLU A 527 19.66 4.50 2.42
N ILE A 528 19.41 3.64 3.41
CA ILE A 528 19.25 3.98 4.85
C ILE A 528 20.38 4.85 5.44
N LEU A 529 21.64 4.55 5.09
CA LEU A 529 22.77 5.32 5.61
C LEU A 529 22.82 6.74 5.02
N LEU A 530 22.43 6.89 3.75
CA LEU A 530 22.35 8.19 3.09
C LEU A 530 21.16 9.00 3.63
N GLU A 531 20.03 8.35 3.91
CA GLU A 531 18.89 8.96 4.61
C GLU A 531 19.31 9.48 6.00
N SER A 532 20.03 8.67 6.79
CA SER A 532 20.53 9.09 8.10
C SER A 532 21.45 10.32 8.00
N ASP A 533 22.28 10.40 6.96
CA ASP A 533 23.15 11.55 6.73
C ASP A 533 22.38 12.83 6.42
N TYR A 534 21.35 12.75 5.57
CA TYR A 534 20.48 13.88 5.29
C TYR A 534 19.61 14.28 6.49
N LEU A 535 19.12 13.31 7.28
CA LEU A 535 18.42 13.60 8.55
C LEU A 535 19.35 14.30 9.55
N GLY A 536 20.61 13.89 9.63
CA GLY A 536 21.64 14.56 10.41
C GLY A 536 21.86 16.01 9.96
N LYS A 537 22.00 16.25 8.64
CA LYS A 537 22.10 17.59 8.06
C LYS A 537 20.83 18.44 8.30
N ALA A 538 19.65 17.81 8.33
CA ALA A 538 18.37 18.44 8.62
C ALA A 538 18.11 18.73 10.11
N GLY A 539 19.02 18.33 11.01
CA GLY A 539 18.87 18.49 12.47
C GLY A 539 17.97 17.44 13.14
N LYS A 540 17.54 16.40 12.43
CA LYS A 540 16.79 15.24 12.94
C LYS A 540 17.72 14.18 13.51
N PHE A 541 18.49 14.57 14.52
CA PHE A 541 19.58 13.75 15.08
C PHE A 541 19.10 12.47 15.77
N LYS A 542 17.88 12.46 16.34
CA LYS A 542 17.32 11.28 17.01
C LYS A 542 17.09 10.18 15.99
N GLU A 543 16.34 10.48 14.95
CA GLU A 543 15.99 9.58 13.85
C GLU A 543 17.26 9.09 13.14
N ALA A 544 18.20 9.99 12.82
CA ALA A 544 19.49 9.65 12.23
C ALA A 544 20.27 8.61 13.06
N SER A 545 20.33 8.80 14.40
CA SER A 545 21.03 7.87 15.30
C SER A 545 20.37 6.49 15.39
N LEU A 546 19.04 6.44 15.44
CA LEU A 546 18.27 5.18 15.52
C LEU A 546 18.34 4.39 14.20
N HIS A 547 18.33 5.07 13.05
CA HIS A 547 18.47 4.46 11.74
C HIS A 547 19.83 3.75 11.57
N ILE A 548 20.91 4.36 12.07
CA ILE A 548 22.23 3.72 12.07
C ILE A 548 22.24 2.50 12.99
N LEU A 549 21.67 2.60 14.20
CA LEU A 549 21.57 1.45 15.12
C LEU A 549 20.76 0.30 14.50
N PHE A 550 19.63 0.59 13.86
CA PHE A 550 18.86 -0.40 13.11
C PHE A 550 19.72 -1.11 12.06
N TYR A 551 20.47 -0.35 11.26
CA TYR A 551 21.32 -0.88 10.21
C TYR A 551 22.40 -1.81 10.78
N VAL A 552 23.08 -1.38 11.85
CA VAL A 552 24.15 -2.13 12.49
C VAL A 552 23.64 -3.43 13.09
N ILE A 553 22.51 -3.41 13.82
CA ILE A 553 21.93 -4.62 14.44
C ILE A 553 21.54 -5.64 13.37
N SER A 554 20.81 -5.19 12.36
CA SER A 554 20.34 -6.03 11.26
C SER A 554 21.50 -6.69 10.52
N LYS A 555 22.56 -5.93 10.20
CA LYS A 555 23.76 -6.46 9.52
C LYS A 555 24.61 -7.37 10.41
N SER A 556 24.62 -7.15 11.73
CA SER A 556 25.33 -8.01 12.68
C SER A 556 24.68 -9.40 12.80
N LEU A 557 23.35 -9.48 12.63
CA LEU A 557 22.61 -10.75 12.64
C LEU A 557 22.72 -11.48 11.29
N TRP A 558 22.50 -10.75 10.19
CA TRP A 558 22.36 -11.33 8.86
C TRP A 558 23.57 -11.05 7.97
N SER A 559 24.55 -11.95 8.04
CA SER A 559 25.63 -12.11 7.05
C SER A 559 25.34 -13.32 6.15
N SER A 560 25.92 -13.38 4.95
CA SER A 560 25.69 -14.49 4.01
C SER A 560 25.93 -15.86 4.67
N GLY A 561 24.89 -16.69 4.74
CA GLY A 561 24.93 -18.01 5.40
C GLY A 561 24.79 -18.00 6.93
N SER A 562 24.40 -16.89 7.55
CA SER A 562 24.13 -16.78 8.99
C SER A 562 22.68 -17.11 9.35
N MET A 563 22.48 -17.88 10.42
CA MET A 563 21.16 -18.17 11.00
C MET A 563 20.67 -17.06 11.97
N GLY A 564 21.27 -15.86 11.91
CA GLY A 564 20.95 -14.73 12.79
C GLY A 564 21.86 -14.66 14.02
N TRP A 565 21.83 -15.66 14.88
CA TRP A 565 22.59 -15.70 16.14
C TRP A 565 23.75 -16.72 16.11
N PRO A 566 24.86 -16.50 16.84
CA PRO A 566 25.21 -15.28 17.59
C PRO A 566 25.60 -14.12 16.66
N MET A 567 25.41 -12.88 17.13
CA MET A 567 25.76 -11.68 16.38
C MET A 567 27.24 -11.65 15.99
N LYS A 568 27.52 -11.32 14.73
CA LYS A 568 28.88 -11.20 14.19
C LYS A 568 29.25 -9.74 13.99
N THR A 569 30.54 -9.46 14.09
CA THR A 569 31.08 -8.14 13.75
C THR A 569 31.33 -8.02 12.24
N PHE A 570 31.23 -6.81 11.68
CA PHE A 570 31.45 -6.56 10.25
C PHE A 570 32.27 -5.27 10.00
N PRO A 571 32.91 -5.13 8.81
CA PRO A 571 33.70 -3.95 8.48
C PRO A 571 32.86 -2.66 8.58
N GLN A 572 33.43 -1.55 9.07
CA GLN A 572 32.75 -0.25 9.32
C GLN A 572 31.79 -0.18 10.52
N GLN A 573 31.56 -1.28 11.25
CA GLN A 573 30.64 -1.28 12.39
C GLN A 573 30.99 -0.23 13.47
N GLU A 574 32.26 -0.12 13.85
CA GLU A 574 32.71 0.83 14.88
C GLU A 574 32.61 2.29 14.41
N GLU A 575 32.88 2.55 13.12
CA GLU A 575 32.73 3.87 12.50
C GLU A 575 31.27 4.31 12.51
N LEU A 576 30.35 3.42 12.11
CA LEU A 576 28.91 3.68 12.11
C LEU A 576 28.39 3.92 13.54
N LEU A 577 28.78 3.12 14.52
CA LEU A 577 28.37 3.31 15.91
C LEU A 577 28.93 4.62 16.50
N THR A 578 30.16 5.01 16.13
CA THR A 578 30.74 6.30 16.53
C THR A 578 29.94 7.47 15.92
N LYS A 579 29.51 7.33 14.67
CA LYS A 579 28.64 8.30 13.99
C LYS A 579 27.27 8.39 14.67
N ALA A 580 26.64 7.27 15.01
CA ALA A 580 25.38 7.23 15.74
C ALA A 580 25.50 7.93 17.11
N LYS A 581 26.58 7.68 17.86
CA LYS A 581 26.87 8.39 19.13
C LYS A 581 27.01 9.89 18.92
N SER A 582 27.67 10.32 17.83
CA SER A 582 27.85 11.75 17.50
C SER A 582 26.52 12.47 17.27
N PHE A 583 25.57 11.84 16.58
CA PHE A 583 24.22 12.38 16.41
C PHE A 583 23.45 12.39 17.72
N ALA A 584 23.52 11.31 18.51
CA ALA A 584 22.82 11.22 19.78
C ALA A 584 23.28 12.29 20.80
N LYS A 585 24.54 12.75 20.74
CA LYS A 585 25.04 13.88 21.58
C LYS A 585 24.28 15.19 21.35
N ASN A 586 23.75 15.39 20.14
CA ASN A 586 23.05 16.61 19.77
C ASN A 586 21.57 16.59 20.19
N VAL A 587 21.09 15.50 20.79
CA VAL A 587 19.70 15.33 21.26
C VAL A 587 19.64 15.45 22.78
N LYS A 588 18.64 16.18 23.29
CA LYS A 588 18.39 16.29 24.74
C LYS A 588 17.73 15.00 25.28
N GLY A 589 18.08 14.62 26.50
CA GLY A 589 17.50 13.47 27.22
C GLY A 589 18.41 12.24 27.22
N ASN A 590 17.85 11.08 27.57
CA ASN A 590 18.63 9.86 27.80
C ASN A 590 19.06 9.13 26.51
N LEU A 591 18.83 9.71 25.33
CA LEU A 591 19.13 9.07 24.04
C LEU A 591 20.63 8.79 23.86
N TYR A 592 21.50 9.73 24.25
CA TYR A 592 22.95 9.53 24.17
C TYR A 592 23.41 8.36 25.05
N GLU A 593 22.85 8.23 26.25
CA GLU A 593 23.15 7.13 27.17
C GLU A 593 22.63 5.79 26.62
N LEU A 594 21.45 5.79 26.00
CA LEU A 594 20.86 4.62 25.32
C LEU A 594 21.71 4.16 24.13
N VAL A 595 22.06 5.06 23.22
CA VAL A 595 22.89 4.74 22.05
C VAL A 595 24.28 4.27 22.49
N CYS A 596 24.87 4.86 23.54
CA CYS A 596 26.13 4.39 24.10
C CYS A 596 26.00 2.96 24.63
N THR A 597 25.00 2.71 25.49
CA THR A 597 24.76 1.39 26.09
C THR A 597 24.57 0.31 25.01
N GLU A 598 23.72 0.56 24.01
CA GLU A 598 23.49 -0.41 22.93
C GLU A 598 24.68 -0.59 22.00
N SER A 599 25.42 0.49 21.70
CA SER A 599 26.66 0.39 20.92
C SER A 599 27.69 -0.49 21.62
N GLU A 600 27.82 -0.35 22.94
CA GLU A 600 28.75 -1.16 23.72
C GLU A 600 28.26 -2.61 23.83
N ILE A 601 26.95 -2.86 23.95
CA ILE A 601 26.39 -4.22 23.87
C ILE A 601 26.78 -4.85 22.54
N LEU A 602 26.70 -4.12 21.42
CA LEU A 602 27.02 -4.65 20.09
C LEU A 602 28.51 -4.93 19.90
N LEU A 603 29.40 -4.07 20.42
CA LEU A 603 30.85 -4.18 20.30
C LEU A 603 31.46 -5.24 21.25
N ASN A 604 30.87 -5.45 22.42
CA ASN A 604 31.44 -6.35 23.43
C ASN A 604 31.26 -7.84 23.06
N GLY A 605 32.33 -8.62 23.24
CA GLY A 605 32.31 -10.08 23.14
C GLY A 605 31.62 -10.78 24.32
N GLN A 606 31.51 -12.10 24.27
CA GLN A 606 30.86 -12.93 25.30
C GLN A 606 31.72 -13.14 26.57
N ASP A 607 32.94 -12.60 26.60
CA ASP A 607 33.96 -12.95 27.60
C ASP A 607 33.87 -12.16 28.92
N ASN A 608 33.08 -11.08 28.99
CA ASN A 608 32.98 -10.21 30.17
C ASN A 608 31.53 -10.03 30.64
N LEU A 609 31.05 -11.02 31.39
CA LEU A 609 29.69 -11.10 31.95
C LEU A 609 29.35 -9.91 32.86
N ALA A 610 30.31 -9.40 33.62
CA ALA A 610 30.11 -8.24 34.50
C ALA A 610 29.75 -6.97 33.72
N VAL A 611 30.36 -6.76 32.56
CA VAL A 611 30.05 -5.61 31.68
C VAL A 611 28.68 -5.78 31.03
N LEU A 612 28.35 -6.98 30.53
CA LEU A 612 27.03 -7.27 29.97
C LEU A 612 25.91 -7.09 31.01
N LYS A 613 26.15 -7.44 32.28
CA LYS A 613 25.23 -7.18 33.38
C LYS A 613 25.00 -5.67 33.59
N HIS A 614 26.08 -4.89 33.68
CA HIS A 614 25.94 -3.44 33.83
C HIS A 614 25.21 -2.79 32.66
N GLN A 615 25.42 -3.28 31.44
CA GLN A 615 24.70 -2.83 30.25
C GLN A 615 23.23 -3.23 30.27
N MET A 616 22.91 -4.41 30.79
CA MET A 616 21.54 -4.84 31.02
C MET A 616 20.83 -3.97 32.07
N GLU A 617 21.46 -3.69 33.22
CA GLU A 617 20.91 -2.79 34.25
C GLU A 617 20.75 -1.35 33.73
N ALA A 618 21.69 -0.88 32.91
CA ALA A 618 21.57 0.39 32.23
C ALA A 618 20.39 0.38 31.24
N SER A 619 20.17 -0.72 30.52
CA SER A 619 19.04 -0.89 29.60
C SER A 619 17.69 -0.94 30.34
N GLU A 620 17.60 -1.66 31.48
CA GLU A 620 16.42 -1.70 32.37
C GLU A 620 16.08 -0.30 32.89
N ARG A 621 17.08 0.46 33.36
CA ARG A 621 16.90 1.85 33.83
C ARG A 621 16.46 2.81 32.70
N LEU A 622 16.89 2.54 31.48
CA LEU A 622 16.56 3.33 30.29
C LEU A 622 15.29 2.83 29.58
N GLU A 623 14.63 1.79 30.11
CA GLU A 623 13.47 1.12 29.52
C GLU A 623 13.70 0.66 28.06
N SER A 624 14.95 0.30 27.72
CA SER A 624 15.29 -0.20 26.38
C SER A 624 15.06 -1.71 26.30
N ILE A 625 13.88 -2.09 25.79
CA ILE A 625 13.54 -3.49 25.48
C ILE A 625 14.61 -4.13 24.59
N ARG A 626 15.12 -3.37 23.61
CA ARG A 626 16.18 -3.82 22.71
C ARG A 626 17.47 -4.13 23.48
N GLY A 627 17.94 -3.21 24.31
CA GLY A 627 19.13 -3.41 25.13
C GLY A 627 19.01 -4.59 26.10
N GLU A 628 17.83 -4.76 26.73
CA GLU A 628 17.53 -5.89 27.62
C GLU A 628 17.62 -7.24 26.89
N VAL A 629 16.94 -7.38 25.74
CA VAL A 629 16.91 -8.64 24.97
C VAL A 629 18.30 -8.99 24.42
N LEU A 630 19.03 -8.01 23.88
CA LEU A 630 20.37 -8.22 23.35
C LEU A 630 21.37 -8.62 24.45
N SER A 631 21.30 -7.97 25.61
CA SER A 631 22.19 -8.26 26.75
C SER A 631 21.90 -9.65 27.34
N ALA A 632 20.63 -9.98 27.56
CA ALA A 632 20.21 -11.29 28.06
C ALA A 632 20.61 -12.42 27.10
N ARG A 633 20.46 -12.19 25.78
CA ARG A 633 20.89 -13.15 24.75
C ARG A 633 22.40 -13.39 24.77
N LYS A 634 23.21 -12.34 24.88
CA LYS A 634 24.68 -12.48 24.98
C LYS A 634 25.13 -13.19 26.26
N ILE A 635 24.47 -12.93 27.39
CA ILE A 635 24.73 -13.65 28.66
C ILE A 635 24.36 -15.14 28.52
N LEU A 636 23.23 -15.44 27.87
CA LEU A 636 22.84 -16.82 27.56
C LEU A 636 23.84 -17.52 26.63
N ASP A 637 24.31 -16.86 25.57
CA ASP A 637 25.28 -17.46 24.67
C ASP A 637 26.60 -17.79 25.39
N ALA A 638 27.02 -16.95 26.36
CA ALA A 638 28.16 -17.23 27.22
C ALA A 638 27.93 -18.47 28.12
N HIS A 639 26.70 -18.67 28.63
CA HIS A 639 26.34 -19.90 29.36
C HIS A 639 26.33 -21.15 28.47
N LEU A 640 25.87 -21.01 27.22
CA LEU A 640 25.77 -22.10 26.24
C LEU A 640 27.12 -22.48 25.60
N SER A 641 28.19 -21.76 25.93
CA SER A 641 29.57 -22.11 25.59
C SER A 641 29.92 -23.54 26.07
N PRO A 642 30.73 -24.32 25.34
CA PRO A 642 30.94 -25.76 25.59
C PRO A 642 31.60 -26.12 26.93
N ARG A 643 32.14 -25.16 27.70
CA ARG A 643 32.82 -25.41 28.97
C ARG A 643 31.84 -25.66 30.12
N THR A 644 31.82 -26.86 30.71
CA THR A 644 30.98 -27.23 31.88
C THR A 644 31.74 -27.19 33.21
N ASP A 645 33.07 -27.20 33.16
CA ASP A 645 34.01 -27.16 34.30
C ASP A 645 33.95 -25.88 35.13
N LYS A 646 33.41 -24.79 34.57
CA LYS A 646 33.28 -23.48 35.21
C LYS A 646 31.98 -23.26 35.98
N TYR A 647 31.05 -24.23 35.96
CA TYR A 647 29.77 -24.10 36.66
C TYR A 647 29.92 -24.32 38.16
N LEU A 648 29.45 -23.34 38.93
CA LEU A 648 29.34 -23.46 40.38
C LEU A 648 28.01 -24.09 40.77
N TRP A 649 28.05 -24.94 41.79
CA TRP A 649 26.87 -25.61 42.36
C TRP A 649 26.60 -25.11 43.77
N GLU A 650 25.40 -24.61 43.99
CA GLU A 650 24.92 -24.09 45.25
C GLU A 650 24.41 -25.22 46.15
N LYS A 651 25.01 -25.37 47.35
CA LYS A 651 24.68 -26.43 48.31
C LYS A 651 23.27 -26.36 48.90
N GLU A 652 22.62 -25.20 48.78
CA GLU A 652 21.28 -24.90 49.27
C GLU A 652 20.40 -24.30 48.16
N LEU A 653 19.08 -24.33 48.36
CA LEU A 653 18.13 -23.65 47.48
C LEU A 653 18.16 -22.15 47.72
N ILE A 654 18.10 -21.38 46.64
CA ILE A 654 18.21 -19.92 46.68
C ILE A 654 16.82 -19.31 46.84
N GLY A 655 16.64 -18.46 47.84
CA GLY A 655 15.39 -17.71 48.05
C GLY A 655 15.16 -16.59 47.03
N ASP A 656 16.19 -15.80 46.72
CA ASP A 656 16.13 -14.71 45.72
C ASP A 656 17.00 -15.03 44.50
N LEU A 657 16.37 -15.67 43.50
CA LEU A 657 17.03 -16.09 42.26
C LEU A 657 17.60 -14.90 41.47
N VAL A 658 16.90 -13.75 41.49
CA VAL A 658 17.27 -12.57 40.71
C VAL A 658 18.54 -11.95 41.26
N LYS A 659 18.57 -11.67 42.57
CA LYS A 659 19.72 -11.10 43.24
C LYS A 659 20.94 -12.02 43.14
N HIS A 660 20.76 -13.31 43.40
CA HIS A 660 21.86 -14.28 43.30
C HIS A 660 22.43 -14.37 41.90
N SER A 661 21.58 -14.45 40.87
CA SER A 661 22.03 -14.53 39.47
C SER A 661 22.79 -13.27 39.06
N LYS A 662 22.28 -12.08 39.42
CA LYS A 662 22.94 -10.80 39.20
C LYS A 662 24.27 -10.70 39.97
N ASP A 663 24.41 -11.31 41.14
CA ASP A 663 25.65 -11.34 41.93
C ASP A 663 26.69 -12.34 41.40
N LYS A 664 26.26 -13.44 40.77
CA LYS A 664 27.17 -14.41 40.14
C LYS A 664 27.77 -13.85 38.85
N ILE A 665 26.94 -13.29 37.99
CA ILE A 665 27.37 -12.69 36.72
C ILE A 665 28.28 -11.48 36.96
N SER A 666 28.05 -10.67 38.01
CA SER A 666 28.95 -9.55 38.37
C SER A 666 30.37 -10.00 38.75
N ARG A 667 30.51 -11.24 39.24
CA ARG A 667 31.79 -11.87 39.56
C ARG A 667 32.38 -12.66 38.39
N ASN A 668 31.79 -12.55 37.19
CA ASN A 668 32.11 -13.37 36.01
C ASN A 668 32.00 -14.88 36.27
N GLN A 669 31.04 -15.28 37.12
CA GLN A 669 30.78 -16.68 37.47
C GLN A 669 29.44 -17.14 36.90
N VAL A 670 29.37 -18.42 36.52
CA VAL A 670 28.14 -19.05 36.02
C VAL A 670 27.70 -20.16 36.98
N SER A 671 26.39 -20.24 37.19
CA SER A 671 25.70 -21.26 37.99
C SER A 671 24.49 -21.78 37.21
N VAL A 672 23.95 -22.92 37.64
CA VAL A 672 22.71 -23.49 37.09
C VAL A 672 21.56 -22.49 37.25
N ASP A 673 21.49 -21.81 38.39
CA ASP A 673 20.46 -20.84 38.71
C ASP A 673 20.52 -19.60 37.81
N SER A 674 21.72 -19.07 37.58
CA SER A 674 21.89 -17.96 36.63
C SER A 674 21.49 -18.35 35.20
N LEU A 675 21.80 -19.58 34.75
CA LEU A 675 21.37 -20.06 33.43
C LEU A 675 19.85 -20.04 33.30
N VAL A 676 19.14 -20.57 34.30
CA VAL A 676 17.67 -20.64 34.30
C VAL A 676 17.05 -19.25 34.41
N TYR A 677 17.63 -18.35 35.21
CA TYR A 677 17.16 -16.97 35.33
C TYR A 677 17.24 -16.22 33.99
N TYR A 678 18.42 -16.19 33.36
CA TYR A 678 18.58 -15.49 32.07
C TYR A 678 17.80 -16.17 30.95
N TRP A 679 17.60 -17.49 31.01
CA TRP A 679 16.72 -18.22 30.10
C TRP A 679 15.26 -17.74 30.25
N ASN A 680 14.74 -17.72 31.48
CA ASN A 680 13.37 -17.29 31.73
C ASN A 680 13.16 -15.81 31.37
N PHE A 681 14.11 -14.94 31.73
CA PHE A 681 14.06 -13.53 31.36
C PHE A 681 14.01 -13.34 29.84
N TRP A 682 14.91 -13.99 29.10
CA TRP A 682 14.94 -13.87 27.64
C TRP A 682 13.68 -14.48 27.00
N LYS A 683 13.26 -15.68 27.44
CA LYS A 683 12.04 -16.37 27.01
C LYS A 683 10.82 -15.46 27.13
N GLU A 684 10.60 -14.83 28.28
CA GLU A 684 9.45 -13.93 28.50
C GLU A 684 9.43 -12.77 27.49
N LYS A 685 10.59 -12.15 27.24
CA LYS A 685 10.68 -11.07 26.24
C LYS A 685 10.40 -11.57 24.82
N ILE A 686 10.88 -12.75 24.43
CA ILE A 686 10.59 -13.33 23.11
C ILE A 686 9.11 -13.70 22.98
N LEU A 687 8.48 -14.24 24.03
CA LEU A 687 7.03 -14.51 24.03
C LEU A 687 6.22 -13.22 23.81
N HIS A 688 6.61 -12.13 24.47
CA HIS A 688 6.01 -10.82 24.20
C HIS A 688 6.23 -10.34 22.76
N ILE A 689 7.39 -10.60 22.14
CA ILE A 689 7.60 -10.30 20.72
C ILE A 689 6.61 -11.08 19.84
N ILE A 690 6.48 -12.39 20.07
CA ILE A 690 5.58 -13.24 19.29
C ILE A 690 4.12 -12.77 19.42
N GLU A 691 3.68 -12.45 20.64
CA GLU A 691 2.35 -11.89 20.94
C GLU A 691 2.12 -10.53 20.28
N SER A 692 3.13 -9.67 20.30
CA SER A 692 3.01 -8.29 19.80
C SER A 692 2.92 -8.21 18.28
N VAL A 693 3.49 -9.18 17.57
CA VAL A 693 3.49 -9.24 16.10
C VAL A 693 2.07 -9.53 15.54
N ASP A 694 1.16 -10.14 16.31
CA ASP A 694 -0.24 -10.29 15.90
C ASP A 694 -1.01 -8.96 15.85
N CYS A 695 -0.54 -7.95 16.58
CA CYS A 695 -1.21 -6.64 16.70
C CYS A 695 -0.55 -5.54 15.86
N VAL A 696 0.20 -5.88 14.80
CA VAL A 696 0.93 -4.90 13.95
C VAL A 696 0.01 -3.82 13.34
N GLU A 697 -1.29 -4.08 13.22
CA GLU A 697 -2.30 -3.16 12.68
C GLU A 697 -2.86 -2.16 13.71
N SER A 698 -2.56 -2.30 15.01
CA SER A 698 -2.99 -1.32 16.01
C SER A 698 -1.98 -0.16 16.14
N PRO A 699 -2.43 1.11 16.22
CA PRO A 699 -1.55 2.28 16.27
C PRO A 699 -0.86 2.49 17.64
N GLU A 700 -1.02 1.57 18.60
CA GLU A 700 -0.38 1.65 19.89
C GLU A 700 1.06 1.15 19.83
N TYR A 701 1.97 2.01 20.27
CA TYR A 701 3.41 1.91 20.15
C TYR A 701 3.96 0.68 20.89
N ASN A 702 4.01 -0.47 20.23
CA ASN A 702 4.56 -1.67 20.84
C ASN A 702 6.05 -1.81 20.48
N GLY A 703 6.94 -1.35 21.36
CA GLY A 703 8.40 -1.40 21.16
C GLY A 703 8.95 -2.82 20.85
N TYR A 704 8.18 -3.86 21.17
CA TYR A 704 8.48 -5.25 20.80
C TYR A 704 8.35 -5.52 19.28
N VAL A 705 7.43 -4.85 18.57
CA VAL A 705 7.28 -4.96 17.10
C VAL A 705 8.47 -4.30 16.40
N GLU A 706 8.89 -3.13 16.87
CA GLU A 706 10.06 -2.43 16.34
C GLU A 706 11.34 -3.24 16.57
N LEU A 707 11.47 -3.89 17.74
CA LEU A 707 12.56 -4.83 18.01
C LEU A 707 12.51 -6.04 17.06
N CYS A 708 11.34 -6.62 16.85
CA CYS A 708 11.14 -7.74 15.92
C CYS A 708 11.65 -7.39 14.52
N PHE A 709 11.20 -6.26 13.98
CA PHE A 709 11.58 -5.80 12.65
C PHE A 709 13.06 -5.41 12.57
N THR A 710 13.61 -4.80 13.62
CA THR A 710 15.05 -4.53 13.72
C THR A 710 15.88 -5.81 13.68
N CYS A 711 15.48 -6.83 14.42
CA CYS A 711 16.18 -8.11 14.41
C CYS A 711 16.04 -8.85 13.09
N LEU A 712 14.92 -8.71 12.36
CA LEU A 712 14.70 -9.33 11.05
C LEU A 712 15.29 -8.51 9.88
N GLY A 713 15.73 -7.28 10.12
CA GLY A 713 16.20 -6.38 9.07
C GLY A 713 15.08 -5.83 8.19
N VAL A 714 13.88 -5.64 8.75
CA VAL A 714 12.69 -5.13 8.07
C VAL A 714 12.50 -3.66 8.41
N TRP A 715 12.43 -2.81 7.40
CA TRP A 715 12.19 -1.39 7.52
C TRP A 715 10.74 -1.06 7.17
N ARG A 716 10.02 -0.40 8.07
CA ARG A 716 8.63 0.01 7.86
C ARG A 716 8.56 1.43 7.32
N LEU A 717 8.17 1.59 6.05
CA LEU A 717 7.95 2.87 5.35
C LEU A 717 6.47 3.21 5.32
N TYR A 718 6.10 4.48 5.36
CA TYR A 718 4.71 4.92 5.22
C TYR A 718 4.52 5.68 3.90
N HIS A 719 3.72 5.11 2.99
CA HIS A 719 3.28 5.79 1.77
C HIS A 719 1.76 5.90 1.75
N ASN A 720 1.23 7.13 1.67
CA ASN A 720 -0.19 7.41 1.48
C ASN A 720 -1.11 6.53 2.36
N LEU A 721 -0.77 6.45 3.67
CA LEU A 721 -1.47 5.72 4.75
C LEU A 721 -1.22 4.19 4.84
N ASN A 722 -0.62 3.54 3.84
CA ASN A 722 -0.30 2.10 3.91
C ASN A 722 1.20 1.86 4.18
N PRO A 723 1.55 1.04 5.19
CA PRO A 723 2.94 0.72 5.45
C PRO A 723 3.51 -0.26 4.40
N ILE A 724 4.68 0.07 3.85
CA ILE A 724 5.49 -0.81 3.00
C ILE A 724 6.65 -1.36 3.84
N TYR A 725 6.87 -2.68 3.79
CA TYR A 725 7.91 -3.35 4.56
C TYR A 725 9.08 -3.72 3.64
N VAL A 726 10.23 -3.06 3.80
CA VAL A 726 11.41 -3.20 2.95
C VAL A 726 12.50 -4.02 3.66
N LEU A 727 13.13 -4.94 2.96
CA LEU A 727 14.15 -5.85 3.50
C LEU A 727 15.56 -5.27 3.29
N LEU A 728 16.32 -5.12 4.38
CA LEU A 728 17.71 -4.66 4.34
C LEU A 728 18.68 -5.73 3.83
N VAL A 729 18.40 -7.00 4.13
CA VAL A 729 19.21 -8.15 3.72
C VAL A 729 18.29 -9.18 3.06
N PRO A 730 18.05 -9.06 1.74
CA PRO A 730 17.16 -9.97 1.02
C PRO A 730 17.61 -11.45 1.04
N ASP A 731 18.90 -11.68 1.30
CA ASP A 731 19.52 -13.02 1.38
C ASP A 731 19.52 -13.60 2.81
N ALA A 732 18.78 -13.01 3.76
CA ALA A 732 18.71 -13.54 5.12
C ALA A 732 18.08 -14.95 5.14
N ASP A 733 18.58 -15.84 6.00
CA ASP A 733 18.19 -17.25 6.02
C ASP A 733 16.69 -17.46 6.25
N TRP A 734 16.07 -16.64 7.12
CA TRP A 734 14.63 -16.70 7.39
C TRP A 734 13.75 -16.38 6.17
N ILE A 735 14.30 -15.75 5.12
CA ILE A 735 13.61 -15.44 3.85
C ILE A 735 13.70 -16.61 2.87
N SER A 736 14.71 -17.49 3.00
CA SER A 736 14.97 -18.57 2.05
C SER A 736 13.79 -19.56 1.87
N GLY A 737 12.91 -19.64 2.87
CA GLY A 737 11.68 -20.43 2.86
C GLY A 737 10.42 -19.68 2.42
N LEU A 738 10.49 -18.42 1.97
CA LEU A 738 9.31 -17.68 1.49
C LEU A 738 9.12 -17.86 -0.02
N ASP A 739 7.86 -17.90 -0.48
CA ASP A 739 7.57 -17.85 -1.92
C ASP A 739 8.03 -16.49 -2.48
N LYS A 740 9.03 -16.55 -3.36
CA LYS A 740 9.62 -15.39 -4.03
C LYS A 740 8.60 -14.58 -4.83
N ARG A 741 7.41 -15.11 -5.13
CA ARG A 741 6.29 -14.37 -5.76
C ARG A 741 5.70 -13.28 -4.87
N HIS A 742 5.82 -13.40 -3.55
CA HIS A 742 5.34 -12.38 -2.59
C HIS A 742 6.37 -11.28 -2.31
N LEU A 743 7.60 -11.42 -2.84
CA LEU A 743 8.62 -10.39 -2.80
C LEU A 743 8.44 -9.47 -4.01
N LYS A 744 8.19 -8.18 -3.77
CA LYS A 744 8.07 -7.16 -4.83
C LYS A 744 9.34 -6.33 -4.88
N SER A 745 9.81 -6.00 -6.09
CA SER A 745 10.89 -5.03 -6.25
C SER A 745 10.41 -3.64 -5.86
N TYR A 746 11.09 -3.00 -4.92
CA TYR A 746 10.85 -1.63 -4.49
C TYR A 746 12.11 -0.81 -4.74
N GLY A 747 12.17 -0.12 -5.89
CA GLY A 747 13.40 0.54 -6.34
C GLY A 747 14.56 -0.45 -6.49
N LYS A 748 15.67 -0.21 -5.78
CA LYS A 748 16.82 -1.13 -5.68
C LYS A 748 16.66 -2.20 -4.58
N SER A 749 15.60 -2.13 -3.79
CA SER A 749 15.35 -2.96 -2.61
C SER A 749 14.22 -3.98 -2.84
N VAL A 750 14.02 -4.88 -1.89
CA VAL A 750 12.96 -5.90 -1.93
C VAL A 750 11.95 -5.60 -0.83
N SER A 751 10.66 -5.53 -1.17
CA SER A 751 9.57 -5.39 -0.20
C SER A 751 8.81 -6.70 0.01
N ILE A 752 8.30 -6.90 1.22
CA ILE A 752 7.50 -8.04 1.63
C ILE A 752 6.08 -7.60 2.02
N ASP A 753 5.09 -8.43 1.71
CA ASP A 753 3.70 -8.22 2.14
C ASP A 753 3.53 -8.48 3.65
N VAL A 754 2.74 -7.64 4.33
CA VAL A 754 2.56 -7.73 5.79
C VAL A 754 1.94 -9.07 6.22
N HIS A 755 1.04 -9.64 5.40
CA HIS A 755 0.39 -10.90 5.69
C HIS A 755 1.34 -12.10 5.57
N GLN A 756 2.46 -11.93 4.88
CA GLN A 756 3.55 -12.92 4.82
C GLN A 756 4.61 -12.65 5.88
N LEU A 757 4.86 -11.38 6.21
CA LEU A 757 5.83 -10.97 7.22
C LEU A 757 5.45 -11.43 8.63
N ILE A 758 4.19 -11.26 9.03
CA ILE A 758 3.71 -11.61 10.39
C ILE A 758 3.92 -13.11 10.68
N PRO A 759 3.42 -14.05 9.84
CA PRO A 759 3.62 -15.48 10.10
C PRO A 759 5.09 -15.91 9.99
N ALA A 760 5.88 -15.28 9.10
CA ALA A 760 7.31 -15.55 8.99
C ALA A 760 8.09 -15.11 10.24
N ALA A 761 7.76 -13.94 10.79
CA ALA A 761 8.35 -13.43 12.02
C ALA A 761 8.01 -14.32 13.22
N GLN A 762 6.75 -14.76 13.34
CA GLN A 762 6.32 -15.71 14.37
C GLN A 762 7.06 -17.04 14.24
N TYR A 763 7.15 -17.59 13.03
CA TYR A 763 7.88 -18.82 12.77
C TYR A 763 9.35 -18.71 13.18
N TYR A 764 10.03 -17.62 12.79
CA TYR A 764 11.42 -17.39 13.16
C TYR A 764 11.62 -17.33 14.68
N TRP A 765 10.85 -16.50 15.38
CA TRP A 765 11.01 -16.34 16.83
C TRP A 765 10.61 -17.59 17.61
N SER A 766 9.58 -18.32 17.18
CA SER A 766 9.24 -19.64 17.76
C SER A 766 10.36 -20.67 17.52
N SER A 767 10.93 -20.69 16.31
CA SER A 767 12.07 -21.56 15.98
C SER A 767 13.31 -21.23 16.82
N GLU A 768 13.60 -19.95 16.99
CA GLU A 768 14.74 -19.49 17.79
C GLU A 768 14.52 -19.80 19.28
N LEU A 769 13.32 -19.58 19.80
CA LEU A 769 12.94 -19.94 21.17
C LEU A 769 13.16 -21.43 21.45
N LEU A 770 12.72 -22.30 20.53
CA LEU A 770 12.90 -23.75 20.63
C LEU A 770 14.38 -24.14 20.55
N SER A 771 15.12 -23.59 19.57
CA SER A 771 16.55 -23.86 19.37
C SER A 771 17.38 -23.54 20.61
N VAL A 772 17.14 -22.38 21.22
CA VAL A 772 17.81 -21.96 22.45
C VAL A 772 17.40 -22.81 23.63
N GLY A 773 16.10 -23.10 23.77
CA GLY A 773 15.59 -23.99 24.80
C GLY A 773 16.24 -25.37 24.77
N ILE A 774 16.42 -25.96 23.58
CA ILE A 774 17.13 -27.24 23.42
C ILE A 774 18.59 -27.13 23.85
N LYS A 775 19.30 -26.06 23.48
CA LYS A 775 20.69 -25.86 23.93
C LYS A 775 20.80 -25.70 25.45
N VAL A 776 19.82 -25.03 26.09
CA VAL A 776 19.75 -24.93 27.55
C VAL A 776 19.55 -26.32 28.17
N LEU A 777 18.65 -27.13 27.60
CA LEU A 777 18.42 -28.50 28.06
C LEU A 777 19.64 -29.41 27.87
N GLU A 778 20.33 -29.34 26.73
CA GLU A 778 21.58 -30.06 26.49
C GLU A 778 22.67 -29.67 27.49
N LYS A 779 22.73 -28.38 27.86
CA LYS A 779 23.66 -27.90 28.89
C LYS A 779 23.30 -28.45 30.26
N LEU A 780 22.02 -28.46 30.64
CA LEU A 780 21.55 -29.03 31.90
C LEU A 780 21.76 -30.55 31.96
N GLU A 781 21.52 -31.27 30.86
CA GLU A 781 21.78 -32.71 30.74
C GLU A 781 23.28 -33.02 30.85
N ALA A 782 24.15 -32.21 30.24
CA ALA A 782 25.59 -32.33 30.40
C ALA A 782 26.02 -32.08 31.86
N LEU A 783 25.39 -31.14 32.56
CA LEU A 783 25.64 -30.88 33.98
C LEU A 783 25.13 -32.02 34.88
N PHE A 784 24.03 -32.67 34.50
CA PHE A 784 23.50 -33.86 35.17
C PHE A 784 24.45 -35.07 35.07
N LYS A 785 25.00 -35.33 33.87
CA LYS A 785 25.89 -36.49 33.60
C LYS A 785 27.28 -36.37 34.23
N PHE A 786 27.69 -35.17 34.66
CA PHE A 786 28.99 -34.92 35.29
C PHE A 786 28.85 -34.40 36.74
N PRO A 787 28.31 -35.21 37.68
CA PRO A 787 28.18 -34.78 39.07
C PRO A 787 29.55 -34.68 39.76
N LEU A 788 29.70 -33.70 40.64
CA LEU A 788 30.85 -33.63 41.57
C LEU A 788 30.87 -34.89 42.44
N LYS A 789 32.03 -35.55 42.58
CA LYS A 789 32.24 -36.66 43.53
C LYS A 789 32.24 -36.17 44.98
N ASN A 790 31.13 -35.61 45.44
CA ASN A 790 30.94 -35.07 46.78
C ASN A 790 29.66 -35.64 47.41
N SER A 791 29.50 -35.50 48.72
CA SER A 791 28.34 -35.99 49.46
C SER A 791 26.99 -35.36 49.07
N ASP A 792 27.00 -34.27 48.29
CA ASP A 792 25.81 -33.57 47.80
C ASP A 792 25.47 -33.90 46.33
N SER A 793 26.13 -34.90 45.73
CA SER A 793 25.93 -35.28 44.33
C SER A 793 24.46 -35.57 44.00
N THR A 794 23.76 -36.29 44.89
CA THR A 794 22.34 -36.63 44.76
C THR A 794 21.45 -35.38 44.71
N PHE A 795 21.72 -34.37 45.55
CA PHE A 795 20.97 -33.12 45.54
C PHE A 795 21.16 -32.36 44.22
N PHE A 796 22.39 -32.27 43.71
CA PHE A 796 22.66 -31.61 42.43
C PHE A 796 22.02 -32.32 41.24
N GLN A 797 22.02 -33.66 41.26
CA GLN A 797 21.36 -34.49 40.25
C GLN A 797 19.85 -34.29 40.27
N CYS A 798 19.22 -34.35 41.45
CA CYS A 798 17.78 -34.05 41.58
C CYS A 798 17.45 -32.64 41.10
N ARG A 799 18.24 -31.64 41.49
CA ARG A 799 18.03 -30.25 41.09
C ARG A 799 18.18 -30.05 39.59
N ALA A 800 19.13 -30.71 38.95
CA ALA A 800 19.27 -30.68 37.50
C ALA A 800 18.06 -31.32 36.81
N LEU A 801 17.58 -32.46 37.30
CA LEU A 801 16.39 -33.14 36.75
C LEU A 801 15.12 -32.30 36.90
N THR A 802 14.91 -31.64 38.04
CA THR A 802 13.77 -30.72 38.21
C THR A 802 13.81 -29.56 37.21
N LEU A 803 14.99 -29.01 36.96
CA LEU A 803 15.15 -27.90 36.01
C LEU A 803 15.05 -28.35 34.56
N ILE A 804 15.53 -29.55 34.21
CA ILE A 804 15.33 -30.16 32.89
C ILE A 804 13.83 -30.34 32.64
N TYR A 805 13.11 -30.90 33.61
CA TYR A 805 11.66 -31.06 33.53
C TYR A 805 10.96 -29.72 33.36
N ASP A 806 11.24 -28.73 34.22
CA ASP A 806 10.59 -27.42 34.17
C ASP A 806 10.84 -26.73 32.82
N VAL A 807 12.08 -26.73 32.31
CA VAL A 807 12.40 -26.11 31.02
C VAL A 807 11.73 -26.86 29.86
N ALA A 808 11.80 -28.20 29.85
CA ALA A 808 11.21 -29.01 28.79
C ALA A 808 9.68 -28.90 28.79
N ARG A 809 9.05 -28.94 29.96
CA ARG A 809 7.60 -28.82 30.12
C ARG A 809 7.10 -27.44 29.71
N ASN A 810 7.78 -26.37 30.13
CA ASN A 810 7.45 -25.00 29.69
C ASN A 810 7.54 -24.83 28.16
N LEU A 811 8.50 -25.50 27.51
CA LEU A 811 8.61 -25.48 26.04
C LEU A 811 7.47 -26.29 25.38
N LEU A 812 7.08 -27.44 25.95
CA LEU A 812 5.98 -28.27 25.44
C LEU A 812 4.60 -27.62 25.63
N ASP A 813 4.37 -26.98 26.78
CA ASP A 813 3.09 -26.35 27.12
C ASP A 813 2.91 -24.97 26.44
N SER A 814 3.98 -24.41 25.86
CA SER A 814 3.93 -23.14 25.15
C SER A 814 2.97 -23.19 23.95
N LYS A 815 1.95 -22.32 23.97
CA LYS A 815 0.98 -22.15 22.86
C LYS A 815 1.65 -21.87 21.51
N TYR A 816 2.84 -21.25 21.52
CA TYR A 816 3.58 -20.84 20.32
C TYR A 816 4.49 -21.91 19.73
N LEU A 817 4.68 -23.02 20.45
CA LEU A 817 5.52 -24.15 20.05
C LEU A 817 4.71 -25.40 19.70
N LYS A 818 3.37 -25.31 19.71
CA LYS A 818 2.50 -26.44 19.36
C LYS A 818 2.70 -26.87 17.89
N PRO A 819 2.88 -28.18 17.62
CA PRO A 819 3.10 -28.70 16.28
C PRO A 819 2.02 -28.28 15.28
N THR A 820 0.75 -28.25 15.69
CA THR A 820 -0.39 -27.84 14.86
C THR A 820 -0.29 -26.38 14.40
N LEU A 821 0.09 -25.45 15.27
CA LEU A 821 0.20 -24.03 14.93
C LEU A 821 1.40 -23.76 14.01
N ILE A 822 2.56 -24.37 14.29
CA ILE A 822 3.75 -24.29 13.44
C ILE A 822 3.47 -24.94 12.08
N TYR A 823 2.73 -26.04 12.04
CA TYR A 823 2.34 -26.75 10.82
C TYR A 823 1.26 -25.99 10.02
N ASP A 824 0.29 -25.34 10.67
CA ASP A 824 -0.70 -24.47 10.01
C ASP A 824 -0.03 -23.22 9.43
N VAL A 825 0.88 -22.57 10.16
CA VAL A 825 1.66 -21.42 9.68
C VAL A 825 2.61 -21.82 8.54
N ALA A 826 3.34 -22.93 8.69
CA ALA A 826 4.24 -23.42 7.64
C ALA A 826 3.49 -23.89 6.38
N ARG A 827 2.31 -24.51 6.52
CA ARG A 827 1.47 -24.93 5.38
C ARG A 827 0.89 -23.75 4.61
N ASN A 828 0.58 -22.65 5.30
CA ASN A 828 0.09 -21.42 4.65
C ASN A 828 1.21 -20.63 3.94
N LEU A 829 2.48 -20.84 4.29
CA LEU A 829 3.64 -20.12 3.74
C LEU A 829 4.41 -20.87 2.64
N LEU A 830 4.30 -22.21 2.52
CA LEU A 830 5.22 -23.04 1.73
C LEU A 830 4.54 -24.14 0.90
N ASP A 831 4.80 -24.14 -0.41
CA ASP A 831 4.38 -25.16 -1.37
C ASP A 831 5.61 -25.97 -1.86
N SER A 832 6.40 -26.60 -0.97
CA SER A 832 7.57 -27.40 -1.38
C SER A 832 8.29 -28.18 -0.25
N LYS A 833 8.42 -29.50 -0.46
CA LYS A 833 9.50 -30.50 -0.20
C LYS A 833 10.68 -30.30 0.78
N TYR A 834 10.86 -29.17 1.47
CA TYR A 834 12.00 -28.90 2.36
C TYR A 834 11.66 -28.73 3.85
N LEU A 835 10.39 -28.75 4.22
CA LEU A 835 9.97 -28.87 5.61
C LEU A 835 10.08 -30.33 6.07
N LYS A 836 11.25 -30.72 6.59
CA LYS A 836 11.28 -31.85 7.51
C LYS A 836 10.63 -31.37 8.81
N PRO A 837 9.56 -32.02 9.29
CA PRO A 837 8.99 -31.69 10.59
C PRO A 837 10.10 -31.80 11.65
N ARG A 838 10.18 -30.81 12.55
CA ARG A 838 10.93 -30.91 13.82
C ARG A 838 10.26 -31.87 14.79
N ASP A 839 9.67 -32.95 14.28
CA ASP A 839 9.19 -34.08 15.07
C ASP A 839 10.34 -34.62 15.93
N GLN A 840 11.59 -34.55 15.45
CA GLN A 840 12.77 -34.94 16.22
C GLN A 840 13.01 -34.07 17.46
N ASP A 841 12.82 -32.75 17.39
CA ASP A 841 13.03 -31.83 18.52
C ASP A 841 11.90 -31.97 19.54
N TYR A 842 10.64 -32.07 19.08
CA TYR A 842 9.50 -32.33 19.95
C TYR A 842 9.59 -33.71 20.61
N LEU A 843 9.98 -34.74 19.84
CA LEU A 843 10.25 -36.07 20.38
C LEU A 843 11.45 -36.06 21.33
N LYS A 844 12.45 -35.19 21.13
CA LYS A 844 13.57 -34.99 22.06
C LYS A 844 13.11 -34.31 23.34
N LEU A 845 12.24 -33.30 23.29
CA LEU A 845 11.63 -32.68 24.47
C LEU A 845 10.77 -33.69 25.25
N GLN A 846 9.93 -34.47 24.55
CA GLN A 846 9.13 -35.52 25.15
C GLN A 846 10.01 -36.60 25.77
N LYS A 847 11.08 -37.02 25.07
CA LYS A 847 12.09 -37.93 25.61
C LYS A 847 12.79 -37.34 26.83
N LEU A 848 13.04 -36.04 26.91
CA LEU A 848 13.69 -35.42 28.07
C LEU A 848 12.75 -35.32 29.28
N VAL A 849 11.45 -35.07 29.04
CA VAL A 849 10.42 -35.15 30.09
C VAL A 849 10.30 -36.58 30.60
N THR A 850 10.20 -37.56 29.71
CA THR A 850 10.19 -38.98 30.07
C THR A 850 11.54 -39.47 30.59
N PHE A 851 12.67 -38.84 30.24
CA PHE A 851 13.97 -39.12 30.84
C PHE A 851 14.03 -38.65 32.29
N SER A 852 13.36 -37.54 32.61
CA SER A 852 13.21 -37.07 33.99
C SER A 852 12.16 -37.83 34.81
N ALA A 853 11.24 -38.57 34.17
CA ALA A 853 10.05 -39.16 34.81
C ALA A 853 9.78 -40.66 34.53
N GLY A 854 10.53 -41.30 33.63
CA GLY A 854 10.21 -42.62 33.05
C GLY A 854 10.84 -43.82 33.76
N ASP A 855 10.64 -45.00 33.16
CA ASP A 855 10.89 -46.33 33.76
C ASP A 855 12.36 -46.64 34.14
N ASP A 856 13.35 -45.87 33.66
CA ASP A 856 14.77 -45.94 34.06
C ASP A 856 15.09 -45.14 35.36
N LEU A 857 14.05 -44.78 36.13
CA LEU A 857 13.97 -44.66 37.60
C LEU A 857 15.02 -43.88 38.43
N GLU A 858 15.79 -42.97 37.86
CA GLU A 858 16.79 -42.21 38.65
C GLU A 858 16.16 -41.21 39.67
N TYR A 859 15.08 -40.47 39.34
CA TYR A 859 14.59 -39.38 40.21
C TYR A 859 13.87 -39.87 41.49
N VAL A 860 12.97 -40.85 41.39
CA VAL A 860 12.23 -41.39 42.56
C VAL A 860 13.19 -42.05 43.53
N ASP A 861 14.19 -42.77 43.01
CA ASP A 861 15.21 -43.44 43.82
C ASP A 861 16.15 -42.44 44.51
N TYR A 862 16.43 -41.28 43.89
CA TYR A 862 17.19 -40.20 44.55
C TYR A 862 16.36 -39.45 45.62
N ILE A 863 15.05 -39.33 45.45
CA ILE A 863 14.14 -38.63 46.39
C ILE A 863 13.75 -39.52 47.58
N PHE A 864 13.58 -40.82 47.35
CA PHE A 864 13.26 -41.84 48.35
C PHE A 864 14.39 -42.89 48.48
N PRO A 865 15.62 -42.48 48.82
CA PRO A 865 16.73 -43.42 48.94
C PRO A 865 16.48 -44.42 50.07
N LEU A 866 16.98 -45.66 49.89
CA LEU A 866 16.93 -46.67 50.94
C LEU A 866 17.70 -46.23 52.21
N ASP A 867 18.82 -45.52 52.01
CA ASP A 867 19.60 -44.86 53.06
C ASP A 867 19.00 -43.48 53.41
N TRP A 868 18.51 -43.35 54.64
CA TRP A 868 17.87 -42.13 55.15
C TRP A 868 18.83 -40.94 55.28
N ARG A 869 20.15 -41.15 55.28
CA ARG A 869 21.14 -40.06 55.45
C ARG A 869 21.05 -39.01 54.35
N ASN A 870 20.63 -39.41 53.15
CA ASN A 870 20.42 -38.49 52.03
C ASN A 870 19.07 -37.79 52.14
N SER A 871 17.98 -38.50 52.50
CA SER A 871 16.65 -37.88 52.64
C SER A 871 16.53 -36.94 53.85
N LEU A 872 17.34 -37.16 54.89
CA LEU A 872 17.42 -36.28 56.06
C LEU A 872 18.23 -35.00 55.86
N ARG A 873 18.83 -34.76 54.70
CA ARG A 873 19.56 -33.49 54.47
C ARG A 873 18.57 -32.33 54.27
N GLN A 874 18.89 -31.17 54.85
CA GLN A 874 18.05 -29.98 54.74
C GLN A 874 17.77 -29.58 53.28
N ASN A 875 18.79 -29.62 52.41
CA ASN A 875 18.65 -29.29 50.99
C ASN A 875 17.72 -30.25 50.23
N MET A 876 17.75 -31.55 50.55
CA MET A 876 16.84 -32.56 50.00
C MET A 876 15.40 -32.38 50.49
N ILE A 877 15.21 -32.10 51.78
CA ILE A 877 13.90 -31.79 52.36
C ILE A 877 13.29 -30.53 51.70
N SER A 878 14.10 -29.48 51.55
CA SER A 878 13.66 -28.25 50.89
C SER A 878 13.33 -28.48 49.41
N LEU A 879 14.12 -29.27 48.68
CA LEU A 879 13.86 -29.62 47.28
C LEU A 879 12.54 -30.35 47.11
N ARG A 880 12.27 -31.37 47.94
CA ARG A 880 11.03 -32.14 47.91
C ARG A 880 9.77 -31.30 48.16
N ARG A 881 9.90 -30.19 48.90
CA ARG A 881 8.81 -29.25 49.16
C ARG A 881 8.54 -28.29 48.00
N THR A 882 9.46 -28.14 47.05
CA THR A 882 9.27 -27.26 45.89
C THR A 882 8.21 -27.81 44.94
N ASP A 883 7.50 -26.91 44.28
CA ASP A 883 6.52 -27.28 43.25
C ASP A 883 7.18 -27.97 42.06
N ALA A 884 8.41 -27.59 41.69
CA ALA A 884 9.18 -28.25 40.64
C ALA A 884 9.38 -29.75 40.92
N SER A 885 9.81 -30.12 42.14
CA SER A 885 9.95 -31.52 42.54
C SER A 885 8.60 -32.25 42.56
N LYS A 886 7.54 -31.59 43.06
CA LYS A 886 6.19 -32.17 43.07
C LYS A 886 5.67 -32.41 41.66
N ASN A 887 5.96 -31.50 40.72
CA ASN A 887 5.54 -31.62 39.32
C ASN A 887 6.24 -32.78 38.61
N VAL A 888 7.55 -33.00 38.86
CA VAL A 888 8.26 -34.19 38.35
C VAL A 888 7.62 -35.47 38.88
N LEU A 889 7.36 -35.55 40.19
CA LEU A 889 6.73 -36.71 40.80
C LEU A 889 5.29 -36.94 40.30
N ASN A 890 4.54 -35.86 40.04
CA ASN A 890 3.22 -35.96 39.45
C ASN A 890 3.29 -36.46 37.99
N GLN A 891 4.30 -36.03 37.21
CA GLN A 891 4.52 -36.54 35.86
C GLN A 891 4.79 -38.05 35.86
N VAL A 892 5.54 -38.59 36.84
CA VAL A 892 5.74 -40.04 37.00
C VAL A 892 4.38 -40.76 37.14
N ILE A 893 3.47 -40.21 37.96
CA ILE A 893 2.12 -40.75 38.13
C ILE A 893 1.33 -40.68 36.82
N VAL A 894 1.40 -39.55 36.10
CA VAL A 894 0.74 -39.36 34.80
C VAL A 894 1.21 -40.38 33.78
N GLU A 895 2.52 -40.64 33.69
CA GLU A 895 3.10 -41.60 32.75
C GLU A 895 2.54 -43.01 33.01
N HIS A 896 2.57 -43.48 34.27
CA HIS A 896 1.98 -44.76 34.64
C HIS A 896 0.44 -44.80 34.44
N ALA A 897 -0.27 -43.71 34.72
CA ALA A 897 -1.71 -43.60 34.45
C ALA A 897 -2.05 -43.59 32.95
N SER A 898 -1.13 -43.16 32.08
CA SER A 898 -1.35 -43.05 30.63
C SER A 898 -1.09 -44.33 29.84
N LEU A 899 -0.38 -45.32 30.40
CA LEU A 899 -0.12 -46.61 29.75
C LEU A 899 -1.44 -47.34 29.42
N LYS A 900 -1.47 -48.18 28.38
CA LYS A 900 -2.69 -48.95 28.05
C LYS A 900 -2.91 -50.14 28.99
N ASP A 901 -1.83 -50.61 29.61
CA ASP A 901 -1.84 -51.80 30.45
C ASP A 901 -2.29 -51.46 31.88
N GLU A 902 -2.73 -52.50 32.59
CA GLU A 902 -3.03 -52.48 34.02
C GLU A 902 -1.75 -52.22 34.82
N LEU A 903 -1.91 -51.60 36.00
CA LEU A 903 -0.76 -51.27 36.84
C LEU A 903 -0.19 -52.52 37.51
N SER A 904 1.12 -52.70 37.41
CA SER A 904 1.84 -53.75 38.12
C SER A 904 1.93 -53.45 39.63
N TYR A 905 2.19 -54.48 40.45
CA TYR A 905 2.44 -54.27 41.89
C TYR A 905 3.63 -53.32 42.14
N GLY A 906 4.66 -53.36 41.28
CA GLY A 906 5.78 -52.42 41.32
C GLY A 906 5.35 -50.97 41.11
N GLN A 907 4.56 -50.70 40.06
CA GLN A 907 4.05 -49.36 39.75
C GLN A 907 3.10 -48.85 40.85
N ILE A 908 2.20 -49.71 41.34
CA ILE A 908 1.26 -49.36 42.41
C ILE A 908 2.01 -48.98 43.70
N GLY A 909 3.02 -49.78 44.08
CA GLY A 909 3.86 -49.49 45.24
C GLY A 909 4.58 -48.16 45.13
N ARG A 910 5.19 -47.87 43.97
CA ARG A 910 5.87 -46.58 43.70
C ARG A 910 4.91 -45.40 43.79
N ILE A 911 3.73 -45.50 43.17
CA ILE A 911 2.69 -44.46 43.23
C ILE A 911 2.24 -44.23 44.68
N ALA A 912 1.99 -45.29 45.45
CA ALA A 912 1.65 -45.18 46.86
C ALA A 912 2.76 -44.52 47.69
N MET A 913 4.03 -44.86 47.43
CA MET A 913 5.18 -44.23 48.08
C MET A 913 5.23 -42.73 47.80
N ILE A 914 5.08 -42.33 46.53
CA ILE A 914 5.11 -40.92 46.09
C ILE A 914 3.99 -40.14 46.77
N ILE A 915 2.75 -40.65 46.77
CA ILE A 915 1.60 -39.98 47.39
C ILE A 915 1.81 -39.79 48.90
N LEU A 916 2.26 -40.83 49.60
CA LEU A 916 2.53 -40.77 51.05
C LEU A 916 3.80 -39.98 51.41
N GLY A 917 4.69 -39.72 50.45
CA GLY A 917 5.97 -39.06 50.67
C GLY A 917 6.01 -37.59 50.27
N SER A 918 5.11 -37.17 49.38
CA SER A 918 5.11 -35.83 48.79
C SER A 918 3.78 -35.09 48.93
N GLY A 919 2.77 -35.75 49.51
CA GLY A 919 1.47 -35.15 49.80
C GLY A 919 0.54 -35.10 48.59
N LYS A 920 -0.34 -34.08 48.55
CA LYS A 920 -1.40 -33.97 47.55
C LYS A 920 -0.85 -33.62 46.16
N LEU A 921 -0.58 -34.65 45.36
CA LEU A 921 -0.10 -34.54 43.98
C LEU A 921 -1.21 -34.78 42.93
N LEU A 922 -2.29 -35.45 43.31
CA LEU A 922 -3.35 -35.89 42.40
C LEU A 922 -4.43 -34.81 42.24
N ASN A 923 -4.69 -34.40 40.99
CA ASN A 923 -5.91 -33.67 40.64
C ASN A 923 -7.10 -34.65 40.47
N THR A 924 -8.32 -34.12 40.44
CA THR A 924 -9.55 -34.93 40.36
C THR A 924 -9.63 -35.78 39.09
N GLU A 925 -9.00 -35.37 38.00
CA GLU A 925 -9.02 -36.10 36.73
C GLU A 925 -8.05 -37.29 36.73
N LEU A 926 -6.82 -37.08 37.20
CA LEU A 926 -5.80 -38.11 37.33
C LEU A 926 -6.18 -39.14 38.40
N SER A 927 -6.82 -38.72 39.50
CA SER A 927 -7.32 -39.67 40.49
C SER A 927 -8.37 -40.61 39.89
N VAL A 928 -9.29 -40.09 39.07
CA VAL A 928 -10.29 -40.92 38.37
C VAL A 928 -9.63 -41.86 37.35
N GLN A 929 -8.63 -41.40 36.60
CA GLN A 929 -7.89 -42.25 35.65
C GLN A 929 -7.12 -43.37 36.36
N LEU A 930 -6.47 -43.04 37.48
CA LEU A 930 -5.70 -43.99 38.28
C LEU A 930 -6.62 -45.05 38.92
N VAL A 931 -7.74 -44.63 39.51
CA VAL A 931 -8.73 -45.51 40.12
C VAL A 931 -9.32 -46.50 39.11
N LYS A 932 -9.61 -46.06 37.87
CA LYS A 932 -10.07 -46.94 36.79
C LYS A 932 -9.07 -48.05 36.44
N LYS A 933 -7.77 -47.83 36.64
CA LYS A 933 -6.74 -48.84 36.38
C LYS A 933 -6.56 -49.85 37.50
N LEU A 934 -7.10 -49.56 38.69
CA LEU A 934 -6.97 -50.40 39.87
C LEU A 934 -8.18 -51.33 40.09
N GLU A 935 -9.08 -51.48 39.11
CA GLU A 935 -10.30 -52.28 39.24
C GLU A 935 -10.06 -53.74 39.66
N ILE A 936 -8.91 -54.31 39.27
CA ILE A 936 -8.52 -55.68 39.67
C ILE A 936 -7.98 -55.73 41.09
N ASN A 937 -7.18 -54.74 41.49
CA ASN A 937 -6.59 -54.64 42.82
C ASN A 937 -7.53 -53.84 43.76
N LYS A 938 -8.63 -54.47 44.18
CA LYS A 938 -9.72 -53.79 44.93
C LYS A 938 -9.24 -53.09 46.22
N PRO A 939 -8.41 -53.71 47.08
CA PRO A 939 -7.81 -53.03 48.23
C PRO A 939 -6.98 -51.78 47.85
N TRP A 940 -6.13 -51.88 46.83
CA TRP A 940 -5.35 -50.73 46.35
C TRP A 940 -6.23 -49.62 45.77
N LYS A 941 -7.29 -49.99 45.05
CA LYS A 941 -8.31 -49.04 44.57
C LYS A 941 -8.94 -48.29 45.72
N ALA A 942 -9.45 -49.00 46.72
CA ALA A 942 -10.10 -48.40 47.89
C ALA A 942 -9.14 -47.53 48.72
N PHE A 943 -7.86 -47.93 48.81
CA PHE A 943 -6.82 -47.13 49.45
C PHE A 943 -6.59 -45.79 48.73
N ILE A 944 -6.36 -45.81 47.42
CA ILE A 944 -6.14 -44.60 46.61
C ILE A 944 -7.39 -43.73 46.55
N GLU A 945 -8.58 -44.30 46.42
CA GLU A 945 -9.85 -43.58 46.47
C GLU A 945 -10.03 -42.82 47.79
N ASN A 946 -9.74 -43.46 48.94
CA ASN A 946 -9.87 -42.81 50.24
C ASN A 946 -8.81 -41.73 50.49
N LEU A 947 -7.59 -41.91 49.95
CA LEU A 947 -6.59 -40.85 49.93
C LEU A 947 -7.05 -39.64 49.09
N CYS A 948 -7.69 -39.90 47.94
CA CYS A 948 -8.19 -38.86 47.03
C CYS A 948 -9.52 -38.23 47.48
N ALA A 949 -10.34 -38.91 48.29
CA ALA A 949 -11.65 -38.45 48.74
C ALA A 949 -11.61 -37.26 49.71
N SER A 950 -10.41 -36.83 50.13
CA SER A 950 -10.14 -35.55 50.80
C SER A 950 -10.42 -34.29 49.93
N ILE A 951 -11.00 -34.46 48.73
CA ILE A 951 -11.23 -33.43 47.71
C ILE A 951 -12.72 -33.05 47.55
N GLY A 952 -13.66 -33.79 48.16
CA GLY A 952 -15.11 -33.53 48.05
C GLY A 952 -15.72 -32.77 49.25
N PRO A 953 -16.87 -32.08 49.09
CA PRO A 953 -17.57 -31.45 50.21
C PRO A 953 -18.15 -32.52 51.15
N GLU A 954 -18.05 -32.25 52.44
CA GLU A 954 -18.41 -33.13 53.56
C GLU A 954 -19.70 -33.93 53.33
N HIS A 955 -19.56 -35.25 53.20
CA HIS A 955 -20.65 -36.19 53.40
C HIS A 955 -20.43 -36.93 54.71
N THR A 956 -21.51 -37.06 55.49
CA THR A 956 -21.65 -37.75 56.77
C THR A 956 -21.13 -39.19 56.69
N ARG A 957 -19.84 -39.39 56.99
CA ARG A 957 -19.23 -40.71 57.21
C ARG A 957 -19.25 -41.03 58.69
N GLN A 958 -19.57 -42.29 59.04
CA GLN A 958 -19.57 -42.78 60.42
C GLN A 958 -18.15 -43.06 60.98
N GLU A 959 -17.12 -43.12 60.13
CA GLU A 959 -15.72 -43.35 60.53
C GLU A 959 -14.77 -42.23 60.03
N PRO A 960 -13.73 -41.86 60.81
CA PRO A 960 -12.74 -40.87 60.39
C PRO A 960 -11.96 -41.33 59.14
N ILE A 961 -11.75 -40.42 58.17
CA ILE A 961 -11.04 -40.70 56.91
C ILE A 961 -9.66 -41.35 57.15
N GLU A 962 -8.96 -40.92 58.19
CA GLU A 962 -7.62 -41.43 58.55
C GLU A 962 -7.64 -42.90 59.00
N VAL A 963 -8.70 -43.33 59.70
CA VAL A 963 -8.89 -44.73 60.10
C VAL A 963 -9.14 -45.60 58.86
N SER A 964 -9.94 -45.10 57.91
CA SER A 964 -10.22 -45.79 56.66
C SER A 964 -8.99 -45.93 55.76
N VAL A 965 -8.18 -44.87 55.62
CA VAL A 965 -6.92 -44.91 54.84
C VAL A 965 -5.93 -45.91 55.43
N MET A 966 -5.77 -45.95 56.76
CA MET A 966 -4.90 -46.92 57.44
C MET A 966 -5.36 -48.37 57.20
N TRP A 967 -6.67 -48.63 57.32
CA TRP A 967 -7.24 -49.95 57.10
C TRP A 967 -7.05 -50.44 55.66
N TRP A 968 -7.33 -49.59 54.67
CA TRP A 968 -7.16 -49.98 53.28
C TRP A 968 -5.70 -50.14 52.87
N LEU A 969 -4.77 -49.41 53.48
CA LEU A 969 -3.32 -49.65 53.31
C LEU A 969 -2.93 -51.03 53.84
N HIS A 970 -3.47 -51.42 55.01
CA HIS A 970 -3.26 -52.76 55.56
C HIS A 970 -3.74 -53.85 54.59
N GLU A 971 -5.01 -53.79 54.16
CA GLU A 971 -5.58 -54.78 53.23
C GLU A 971 -4.79 -54.88 51.93
N ALA A 972 -4.35 -53.73 51.40
CA ALA A 972 -3.55 -53.66 50.18
C ALA A 972 -2.16 -54.31 50.34
N LEU A 973 -1.51 -54.12 51.49
CA LEU A 973 -0.24 -54.78 51.78
C LEU A 973 -0.40 -56.28 52.03
N VAL A 974 -1.50 -56.71 52.67
CA VAL A 974 -1.83 -58.13 52.86
C VAL A 974 -2.01 -58.85 51.52
N GLU A 975 -2.80 -58.26 50.62
CA GLU A 975 -3.00 -58.79 49.27
C GLU A 975 -1.68 -58.88 48.51
N THR A 976 -0.88 -57.80 48.55
CA THR A 976 0.41 -57.74 47.85
C THR A 976 1.37 -58.82 48.36
N TYR A 977 1.50 -58.96 49.69
CA TYR A 977 2.40 -59.96 50.29
C TYR A 977 1.94 -61.41 50.07
N SER A 978 0.63 -61.62 49.93
CA SER A 978 0.05 -62.94 49.65
C SER A 978 0.19 -63.36 48.17
N ALA A 979 0.51 -62.42 47.27
CA ALA A 979 0.71 -62.71 45.86
C ALA A 979 2.01 -63.49 45.62
N ASN A 980 2.03 -64.38 44.60
CA ASN A 980 3.24 -65.11 44.23
C ASN A 980 4.25 -64.21 43.52
N TRP A 981 5.02 -63.46 44.30
CA TRP A 981 5.98 -62.48 43.81
C TRP A 981 7.04 -63.06 42.87
N ARG A 982 7.28 -64.39 42.88
CA ARG A 982 8.23 -65.05 41.97
C ARG A 982 7.71 -65.13 40.53
N GLU A 983 6.40 -65.18 40.32
CA GLU A 983 5.76 -65.27 38.99
C GLU A 983 5.38 -63.91 38.39
N VAL A 984 5.30 -62.85 39.21
CA VAL A 984 4.99 -61.48 38.76
C VAL A 984 6.21 -60.83 38.12
N SER A 985 6.10 -60.25 36.91
CA SER A 985 7.22 -59.63 36.20
C SER A 985 7.75 -58.35 36.89
N ASP A 986 6.86 -57.42 37.23
CA ASP A 986 7.17 -56.18 37.97
C ASP A 986 6.48 -56.19 39.34
N TYR A 987 7.19 -56.71 40.34
CA TYR A 987 6.73 -56.79 41.72
C TYR A 987 7.27 -55.63 42.56
N ILE A 988 6.62 -55.31 43.68
CA ILE A 988 7.06 -54.23 44.57
C ILE A 988 8.47 -54.48 45.11
N THR A 989 9.33 -53.45 45.08
CA THR A 989 10.70 -53.58 45.59
C THR A 989 10.68 -53.70 47.12
N PRO A 990 11.65 -54.40 47.74
CA PRO A 990 11.71 -54.53 49.19
C PRO A 990 11.77 -53.20 49.94
N GLY A 991 12.53 -52.24 49.41
CA GLY A 991 12.64 -50.90 49.99
C GLY A 991 11.30 -50.15 49.94
N CYS A 992 10.58 -50.27 48.82
CA CYS A 992 9.26 -49.69 48.67
C CYS A 992 8.23 -50.32 49.62
N PHE A 993 8.21 -51.64 49.69
CA PHE A 993 7.30 -52.35 50.58
C PHE A 993 7.59 -52.01 52.05
N LEU A 994 8.87 -51.97 52.46
CA LEU A 994 9.25 -51.58 53.81
C LEU A 994 8.85 -50.13 54.14
N TYR A 995 9.02 -49.20 53.21
CA TYR A 995 8.57 -47.82 53.39
C TYR A 995 7.06 -47.77 53.69
N LEU A 996 6.23 -48.52 52.96
CA LEU A 996 4.78 -48.56 53.17
C LEU A 996 4.41 -49.22 54.51
N VAL A 997 5.13 -50.27 54.91
CA VAL A 997 4.98 -50.89 56.24
C VAL A 997 5.35 -49.92 57.36
N GLU A 998 6.42 -49.14 57.20
CA GLU A 998 6.80 -48.09 58.15
C GLU A 998 5.72 -47.00 58.25
N ARG A 999 5.06 -46.64 57.14
CA ARG A 999 3.91 -45.71 57.15
C ARG A 999 2.71 -46.28 57.89
N LEU A 1000 2.37 -47.54 57.61
CA LEU A 1000 1.29 -48.23 58.31
C LEU A 1000 1.56 -48.31 59.82
N LEU A 1001 2.79 -48.64 60.22
CA LEU A 1001 3.20 -48.69 61.63
C LEU A 1001 3.14 -47.31 62.28
N PHE A 1002 3.60 -46.26 61.59
CA PHE A 1002 3.54 -44.88 62.09
C PHE A 1002 2.09 -44.46 62.32
N SER A 1003 1.20 -44.67 61.34
CA SER A 1003 -0.23 -44.37 61.44
C SER A 1003 -0.91 -45.15 62.56
N ALA A 1004 -0.62 -46.45 62.70
CA ALA A 1004 -1.15 -47.28 63.78
C ALA A 1004 -0.67 -46.80 65.16
N SER A 1005 0.57 -46.30 65.25
CA SER A 1005 1.13 -45.78 66.50
C SER A 1005 0.49 -44.45 66.91
N CYS A 1006 0.18 -43.57 65.96
CA CYS A 1006 -0.51 -42.30 66.24
C CYS A 1006 -1.81 -42.47 67.03
N PHE A 1007 -2.59 -43.53 66.76
CA PHE A 1007 -3.85 -43.83 67.47
C PHE A 1007 -3.67 -44.25 68.94
N GLN A 1008 -2.44 -44.46 69.41
CA GLN A 1008 -2.15 -44.65 70.84
C GLN A 1008 -2.11 -43.33 71.63
N GLY A 1009 -2.11 -42.18 70.95
CA GLY A 1009 -2.00 -40.83 71.55
C GLY A 1009 -0.57 -40.29 71.61
N PHE A 1010 0.43 -41.12 71.30
CA PHE A 1010 1.83 -40.73 71.07
C PHE A 1010 2.46 -41.67 70.05
N VAL A 1011 3.56 -41.25 69.41
CA VAL A 1011 4.36 -42.12 68.54
C VAL A 1011 5.83 -42.00 68.89
N ILE A 1012 6.50 -43.14 69.00
CA ILE A 1012 7.96 -43.25 69.08
C ILE A 1012 8.44 -43.74 67.72
N THR A 1013 9.26 -42.95 67.04
CA THR A 1013 9.78 -43.30 65.70
C THR A 1013 11.18 -42.71 65.48
N THR A 1014 11.77 -42.92 64.31
CA THR A 1014 13.03 -42.27 63.89
C THR A 1014 12.77 -40.90 63.25
N SER A 1015 13.78 -40.02 63.26
CA SER A 1015 13.70 -38.70 62.62
C SER A 1015 13.46 -38.80 61.13
N SER A 1016 14.04 -39.79 60.47
CA SER A 1016 13.77 -40.08 59.07
C SER A 1016 12.30 -40.37 58.84
N CYS A 1017 11.70 -41.32 59.56
CA CYS A 1017 10.28 -41.65 59.40
C CYS A 1017 9.35 -40.48 59.77
N PHE A 1018 9.68 -39.73 60.82
CA PHE A 1018 8.91 -38.57 61.27
C PHE A 1018 8.95 -37.41 60.27
N ILE A 1019 10.13 -37.00 59.79
CA ILE A 1019 10.27 -35.92 58.80
C ILE A 1019 9.61 -36.29 57.48
N GLU A 1020 9.82 -37.54 57.04
CA GLU A 1020 9.14 -38.09 55.88
C GLU A 1020 7.62 -38.00 56.01
N TRP A 1021 7.06 -38.21 57.22
CA TRP A 1021 5.62 -38.04 57.46
C TRP A 1021 5.22 -36.57 57.48
N LEU A 1022 6.03 -35.70 58.11
CA LEU A 1022 5.78 -34.27 58.24
C LEU A 1022 5.72 -33.55 56.87
N ILE A 1023 6.43 -34.05 55.86
CA ILE A 1023 6.39 -33.54 54.48
C ILE A 1023 5.02 -33.84 53.82
N CYS A 1024 4.32 -34.91 54.22
CA CYS A 1024 3.10 -35.41 53.56
C CYS A 1024 1.81 -34.57 53.73
N PRO A 1025 1.44 -34.01 54.92
CA PRO A 1025 0.14 -33.32 55.07
C PRO A 1025 0.09 -31.95 54.36
N ASP A 1026 -1.06 -31.51 53.86
CA ASP A 1026 -1.29 -30.08 53.55
C ASP A 1026 -1.49 -29.27 54.84
N GLU A 1027 -1.18 -27.96 54.79
CA GLU A 1027 -0.82 -27.11 55.91
C GLU A 1027 -1.81 -27.04 57.10
N ASP A 1028 -3.09 -27.41 56.97
CA ASP A 1028 -4.07 -27.08 58.02
C ASP A 1028 -5.08 -28.17 58.43
N THR A 1029 -5.22 -29.30 57.72
CA THR A 1029 -6.42 -30.17 57.91
C THR A 1029 -6.18 -31.47 58.71
N SER A 1030 -4.99 -32.11 58.64
CA SER A 1030 -4.80 -33.47 59.24
C SER A 1030 -4.19 -33.49 60.64
N LEU A 1031 -3.50 -32.44 61.08
CA LEU A 1031 -2.88 -32.41 62.41
C LEU A 1031 -3.93 -32.40 63.54
N ARG A 1032 -5.16 -31.97 63.24
CA ARG A 1032 -6.26 -31.83 64.21
C ARG A 1032 -7.22 -33.02 64.23
N SER A 1033 -7.36 -33.78 63.13
CA SER A 1033 -8.28 -34.93 63.05
C SER A 1033 -7.79 -36.18 63.80
N MET A 1034 -6.47 -36.39 63.88
CA MET A 1034 -5.91 -37.50 64.66
C MET A 1034 -6.15 -37.38 66.17
N VAL A 1035 -6.40 -36.17 66.67
CA VAL A 1035 -6.64 -35.88 68.09
C VAL A 1035 -8.12 -36.13 68.48
N THR A 1036 -9.05 -36.16 67.52
CA THR A 1036 -10.50 -36.21 67.76
C THR A 1036 -11.17 -37.53 67.38
N GLY A 1037 -10.45 -38.47 66.76
CA GLY A 1037 -10.96 -39.78 66.35
C GLY A 1037 -10.94 -40.85 67.46
N GLY A 1038 -11.97 -41.69 67.53
CA GLY A 1038 -12.01 -42.85 68.43
C GLY A 1038 -10.92 -43.89 68.11
N ARG A 1039 -10.49 -44.67 69.12
CA ARG A 1039 -9.45 -45.71 68.97
C ARG A 1039 -9.94 -46.85 68.06
N PRO A 1040 -9.35 -47.09 66.88
CA PRO A 1040 -9.68 -48.25 66.05
C PRO A 1040 -9.12 -49.56 66.64
N SER A 1041 -9.71 -50.70 66.28
CA SER A 1041 -9.19 -52.02 66.65
C SER A 1041 -7.92 -52.33 65.86
N LEU A 1042 -6.81 -52.54 66.56
CA LEU A 1042 -5.51 -52.88 65.96
C LEU A 1042 -5.26 -54.40 65.88
N GLU A 1043 -6.30 -55.21 66.12
CA GLU A 1043 -6.21 -56.66 66.30
C GLU A 1043 -5.66 -57.40 65.07
N ASP A 1044 -5.89 -56.88 63.86
CA ASP A 1044 -5.43 -57.50 62.60
C ASP A 1044 -4.12 -56.88 62.06
N ILE A 1045 -3.94 -55.56 62.21
CA ILE A 1045 -2.82 -54.80 61.61
C ILE A 1045 -1.48 -55.17 62.26
N LEU A 1046 -1.45 -55.24 63.59
CA LEU A 1046 -0.21 -55.44 64.33
C LEU A 1046 0.34 -56.88 64.13
N PRO A 1047 -0.46 -57.96 64.21
CA PRO A 1047 0.01 -59.31 63.89
C PRO A 1047 0.53 -59.45 62.45
N PHE A 1048 -0.09 -58.80 61.47
CA PHE A 1048 0.40 -58.80 60.08
C PHE A 1048 1.80 -58.19 59.97
N VAL A 1049 1.99 -56.96 60.46
CA VAL A 1049 3.30 -56.27 60.41
C VAL A 1049 4.38 -57.09 61.14
N ILE A 1050 4.07 -57.68 62.29
CA ILE A 1050 5.01 -58.54 63.04
C ILE A 1050 5.39 -59.77 62.22
N THR A 1051 4.43 -60.42 61.56
CA THR A 1051 4.67 -61.63 60.75
C THR A 1051 5.57 -61.32 59.56
N VAL A 1052 5.24 -60.26 58.82
CA VAL A 1052 6.00 -59.81 57.65
C VAL A 1052 7.43 -59.41 58.02
N VAL A 1053 7.61 -58.57 59.05
CA VAL A 1053 8.94 -58.14 59.50
C VAL A 1053 9.76 -59.34 59.97
N ARG A 1054 9.14 -60.30 60.67
CA ARG A 1054 9.80 -61.54 61.08
C ARG A 1054 10.28 -62.35 59.87
N GLU A 1055 9.41 -62.61 58.90
CA GLU A 1055 9.76 -63.41 57.73
C GLU A 1055 10.88 -62.76 56.91
N CYS A 1056 10.81 -61.44 56.67
CA CYS A 1056 11.86 -60.69 55.98
C CYS A 1056 13.22 -60.74 56.68
N ILE A 1057 13.24 -60.78 58.02
CA ILE A 1057 14.48 -60.83 58.82
C ILE A 1057 15.06 -62.26 58.86
N PHE A 1058 14.23 -63.27 59.10
CA PHE A 1058 14.70 -64.64 59.38
C PHE A 1058 14.85 -65.51 58.14
N ILE A 1059 14.13 -65.24 57.05
CA ILE A 1059 14.19 -66.01 55.79
C ILE A 1059 15.16 -65.33 54.81
N LYS A 1060 16.47 -65.47 55.07
CA LYS A 1060 17.55 -64.86 54.28
C LYS A 1060 17.45 -65.14 52.78
N LYS A 1061 17.11 -66.38 52.40
CA LYS A 1061 17.06 -66.82 50.99
C LYS A 1061 16.01 -66.03 50.20
N ASP A 1062 14.80 -65.94 50.74
CA ASP A 1062 13.69 -65.24 50.08
C ASP A 1062 13.97 -63.73 49.99
N MET A 1063 14.59 -63.15 51.01
CA MET A 1063 14.97 -61.73 51.01
C MET A 1063 16.02 -61.40 49.93
N ILE A 1064 17.03 -62.25 49.75
CA ILE A 1064 18.04 -62.06 48.69
C ILE A 1064 17.40 -62.24 47.31
N GLU A 1065 16.62 -63.29 47.10
CA GLU A 1065 15.93 -63.54 45.83
C GLU A 1065 14.97 -62.37 45.48
N TRP A 1066 14.30 -61.76 46.47
CA TRP A 1066 13.43 -60.61 46.27
C TRP A 1066 14.24 -59.35 45.88
N ILE A 1067 15.39 -59.11 46.50
CA ILE A 1067 16.28 -57.99 46.11
C ILE A 1067 16.86 -58.23 44.71
N GLU A 1068 17.38 -59.42 44.40
CA GLU A 1068 17.98 -59.74 43.10
C GLU A 1068 17.00 -59.60 41.94
N LYS A 1069 15.71 -59.82 42.19
CA LYS A 1069 14.65 -59.60 41.21
C LYS A 1069 14.40 -58.12 40.92
N SER A 1070 14.73 -57.23 41.86
CA SER A 1070 14.49 -55.79 41.74
C SER A 1070 15.74 -54.96 41.44
N ASP A 1071 16.94 -55.40 41.84
CA ASP A 1071 18.21 -54.76 41.55
C ASP A 1071 19.36 -55.79 41.43
N ARG A 1072 20.26 -55.61 40.44
CA ARG A 1072 21.43 -56.48 40.23
C ARG A 1072 22.50 -56.33 41.32
N ASN A 1073 22.50 -55.25 42.10
CA ASN A 1073 23.56 -54.92 43.07
C ASN A 1073 23.14 -55.17 44.53
N TRP A 1074 22.56 -56.35 44.81
CA TRP A 1074 21.89 -56.70 46.06
C TRP A 1074 22.72 -56.47 47.34
N MET A 1075 24.06 -56.59 47.26
CA MET A 1075 24.95 -56.42 48.42
C MET A 1075 24.91 -55.00 49.01
N GLN A 1076 24.72 -53.97 48.18
CA GLN A 1076 24.65 -52.57 48.66
C GLN A 1076 23.32 -52.26 49.36
N TYR A 1077 22.24 -52.94 48.97
CA TYR A 1077 20.88 -52.70 49.50
C TYR A 1077 20.53 -53.59 50.69
N TYR A 1078 21.13 -54.77 50.79
CA TYR A 1078 20.78 -55.74 51.83
C TYR A 1078 21.10 -55.25 53.25
N GLN A 1079 22.26 -54.61 53.46
CA GLN A 1079 22.64 -54.10 54.78
C GLN A 1079 21.74 -52.96 55.28
N PRO A 1080 21.48 -51.88 54.51
CA PRO A 1080 20.56 -50.82 54.93
C PRO A 1080 19.12 -51.33 55.17
N LEU A 1081 18.64 -52.27 54.34
CA LEU A 1081 17.30 -52.84 54.49
C LEU A 1081 17.17 -53.63 55.79
N MET A 1082 18.16 -54.48 56.10
CA MET A 1082 18.18 -55.26 57.35
C MET A 1082 18.23 -54.35 58.58
N LEU A 1083 19.00 -53.26 58.51
CA LEU A 1083 19.05 -52.27 59.58
C LEU A 1083 17.69 -51.62 59.83
N ARG A 1084 16.97 -51.22 58.77
CA ARG A 1084 15.62 -50.66 58.90
C ARG A 1084 14.60 -51.66 59.45
N LEU A 1085 14.62 -52.92 58.99
CA LEU A 1085 13.75 -53.98 59.52
C LEU A 1085 13.95 -54.20 61.03
N VAL A 1086 15.21 -54.19 61.50
CA VAL A 1086 15.52 -54.30 62.95
C VAL A 1086 15.00 -53.09 63.71
N ILE A 1087 15.16 -51.87 63.17
CA ILE A 1087 14.62 -50.65 63.77
C ILE A 1087 13.09 -50.74 63.87
N VAL A 1088 12.40 -51.16 62.81
CA VAL A 1088 10.94 -51.35 62.80
C VAL A 1088 10.51 -52.33 63.91
N LEU A 1089 11.21 -53.45 64.07
CA LEU A 1089 10.93 -54.41 65.14
C LEU A 1089 11.11 -53.79 66.55
N CYS A 1090 12.15 -52.96 66.74
CA CYS A 1090 12.35 -52.21 67.98
C CYS A 1090 11.25 -51.17 68.22
N LEU A 1091 10.78 -50.47 67.17
CA LEU A 1091 9.69 -49.50 67.27
C LEU A 1091 8.35 -50.18 67.58
N ILE A 1092 8.07 -51.37 67.04
CA ILE A 1092 6.90 -52.18 67.41
C ILE A 1092 6.91 -52.47 68.91
N HIS A 1093 8.07 -52.84 69.46
CA HIS A 1093 8.20 -53.09 70.91
C HIS A 1093 7.94 -51.83 71.74
N LEU A 1094 8.50 -50.68 71.36
CA LEU A 1094 8.36 -49.45 72.13
C LEU A 1094 6.95 -48.84 72.09
N ASN A 1095 6.26 -48.93 70.95
CA ASN A 1095 4.89 -48.41 70.84
C ASN A 1095 3.87 -49.42 71.40
N PHE A 1096 3.98 -50.72 71.09
CA PHE A 1096 2.93 -51.71 71.40
C PHE A 1096 3.29 -52.72 72.51
N GLY A 1097 4.49 -52.68 73.08
CA GLY A 1097 4.93 -53.60 74.14
C GLY A 1097 5.16 -55.06 73.68
N SER A 1098 5.11 -55.33 72.38
CA SER A 1098 5.17 -56.68 71.78
C SER A 1098 6.59 -57.04 71.30
N CYS A 1099 6.82 -58.26 70.79
CA CYS A 1099 8.05 -58.68 70.08
C CYS A 1099 9.38 -58.71 70.85
N LEU A 1100 9.41 -58.53 72.18
CA LEU A 1100 10.65 -58.52 72.95
C LEU A 1100 11.46 -59.82 72.81
N ASP A 1101 10.80 -60.98 72.83
CA ASP A 1101 11.43 -62.29 72.68
C ASP A 1101 12.03 -62.47 71.28
N MET A 1102 11.41 -61.88 70.25
CA MET A 1102 11.89 -61.92 68.88
C MET A 1102 13.15 -61.05 68.70
N ILE A 1103 13.18 -59.87 69.31
CA ILE A 1103 14.38 -59.02 69.35
C ILE A 1103 15.52 -59.74 70.08
N HIS A 1104 15.20 -60.46 71.16
CA HIS A 1104 16.18 -61.26 71.88
C HIS A 1104 16.79 -62.38 71.02
N ASP A 1105 15.96 -63.13 70.29
CA ASP A 1105 16.41 -64.17 69.36
C ASP A 1105 17.27 -63.56 68.22
N LEU A 1106 16.81 -62.44 67.64
CA LEU A 1106 17.52 -61.73 66.57
C LEU A 1106 18.94 -61.34 66.97
N LEU A 1107 19.10 -60.72 68.14
CA LEU A 1107 20.40 -60.27 68.66
C LEU A 1107 21.35 -61.43 69.01
N GLY A 1108 20.86 -62.67 69.05
CA GLY A 1108 21.62 -63.89 69.26
C GLY A 1108 22.11 -64.59 67.99
N ARG A 1109 21.68 -64.17 66.79
CA ARG A 1109 22.01 -64.83 65.52
C ARG A 1109 23.10 -64.11 64.73
N ASN A 1110 24.25 -64.77 64.56
CA ASN A 1110 25.46 -64.20 63.94
C ASN A 1110 25.23 -63.62 62.52
N PHE A 1111 24.44 -64.29 61.66
CA PHE A 1111 24.25 -63.82 60.28
C PHE A 1111 23.45 -62.51 60.18
N ILE A 1112 22.67 -62.15 61.21
CA ILE A 1112 21.92 -60.88 61.26
C ILE A 1112 22.81 -59.79 61.86
N THR A 1113 23.56 -60.13 62.92
CA THR A 1113 24.41 -59.16 63.62
C THR A 1113 25.61 -58.70 62.79
N GLU A 1114 26.11 -59.53 61.87
CA GLU A 1114 27.14 -59.16 60.89
C GLU A 1114 26.68 -58.12 59.86
N LEU A 1115 25.36 -57.99 59.64
CA LEU A 1115 24.77 -57.04 58.69
C LEU A 1115 24.44 -55.68 59.32
N LEU A 1116 24.50 -55.57 60.65
CA LEU A 1116 24.22 -54.35 61.38
C LEU A 1116 25.52 -53.58 61.65
N PRO A 1117 25.48 -52.23 61.66
CA PRO A 1117 26.60 -51.42 62.13
C PRO A 1117 27.00 -51.83 63.55
N ARG A 1118 28.30 -52.06 63.77
CA ARG A 1118 28.81 -52.57 65.07
C ARG A 1118 28.40 -51.68 66.25
N GLU A 1119 28.47 -50.36 66.06
CA GLU A 1119 28.11 -49.40 67.11
C GLU A 1119 26.62 -49.43 67.47
N PHE A 1120 25.75 -49.63 66.47
CA PHE A 1120 24.30 -49.82 66.66
C PHE A 1120 24.00 -51.09 67.45
N TYR A 1121 24.60 -52.21 67.02
CA TYR A 1121 24.43 -53.51 67.68
C TYR A 1121 24.93 -53.50 69.13
N ASP A 1122 26.10 -52.91 69.39
CA ASP A 1122 26.67 -52.82 70.72
C ASP A 1122 25.79 -52.00 71.66
N ALA A 1123 25.23 -50.87 71.19
CA ALA A 1123 24.31 -50.06 71.98
C ALA A 1123 23.06 -50.84 72.40
N LEU A 1124 22.45 -51.63 71.50
CA LEU A 1124 21.31 -52.48 71.83
C LEU A 1124 21.65 -53.59 72.84
N ARG A 1125 22.91 -54.05 72.91
CA ARG A 1125 23.35 -55.14 73.79
C ARG A 1125 23.80 -54.68 75.19
N ARG A 1126 24.28 -53.44 75.34
CA ARG A 1126 25.02 -52.94 76.54
C ARG A 1126 24.26 -53.02 77.87
N ARG A 1127 22.92 -53.13 77.92
CA ARG A 1127 22.13 -53.16 79.17
C ARG A 1127 21.65 -54.55 79.65
N ARG A 1128 22.43 -55.63 79.41
CA ARG A 1128 22.19 -56.92 80.11
C ARG A 1128 22.56 -56.82 81.60
N ARG A 1129 21.60 -56.90 82.52
CA ARG A 1129 21.90 -57.12 83.95
C ARG A 1129 22.46 -58.53 84.14
N ARG A 1130 23.66 -58.65 84.69
CA ARG A 1130 24.39 -59.93 84.92
C ARG A 1130 23.67 -60.98 85.80
N LYS A 1131 22.47 -60.73 86.33
CA LYS A 1131 21.78 -61.65 87.26
C LYS A 1131 20.49 -62.32 86.74
N HIS A 1132 19.89 -61.82 85.67
CA HIS A 1132 18.78 -62.50 84.98
C HIS A 1132 18.89 -62.16 83.49
N ASN A 1133 18.86 -63.17 82.61
CA ASN A 1133 18.98 -63.04 81.15
C ASN A 1133 17.81 -62.28 80.48
N SER A 1134 17.17 -61.31 81.13
CA SER A 1134 16.11 -60.50 80.55
C SER A 1134 16.68 -59.27 79.82
N LEU A 1135 16.32 -59.13 78.55
CA LEU A 1135 16.63 -57.96 77.73
C LEU A 1135 15.63 -56.85 78.11
N ILE A 1136 16.11 -55.67 78.50
CA ILE A 1136 15.24 -54.50 78.73
C ILE A 1136 15.53 -53.51 77.60
N LEU A 1137 14.70 -53.57 76.54
CA LEU A 1137 14.70 -52.55 75.50
C LEU A 1137 13.78 -51.43 75.96
N ASN A 1138 14.35 -50.25 76.25
CA ASN A 1138 13.58 -49.06 76.56
C ASN A 1138 14.00 -47.90 75.65
N VAL A 1139 13.24 -46.80 75.71
CA VAL A 1139 13.44 -45.62 74.86
C VAL A 1139 14.89 -45.13 74.87
N ASN A 1140 15.54 -45.08 76.04
CA ASN A 1140 16.93 -44.64 76.16
C ASN A 1140 17.92 -45.53 75.42
N VAL A 1141 17.73 -46.86 75.45
CA VAL A 1141 18.62 -47.81 74.76
C VAL A 1141 18.49 -47.70 73.24
N LEU A 1142 17.25 -47.56 72.74
CA LEU A 1142 17.04 -47.39 71.29
C LEU A 1142 17.50 -46.01 70.82
N ALA A 1143 17.30 -44.95 71.62
CA ALA A 1143 17.76 -43.61 71.29
C ALA A 1143 19.29 -43.56 71.15
N GLU A 1144 20.04 -44.15 72.10
CA GLU A 1144 21.51 -44.28 72.00
C GLU A 1144 21.91 -45.06 70.74
N ALA A 1145 21.24 -46.17 70.44
CA ALA A 1145 21.56 -47.01 69.28
C ALA A 1145 21.31 -46.27 67.95
N VAL A 1146 20.15 -45.64 67.80
CA VAL A 1146 19.77 -44.88 66.60
C VAL A 1146 20.69 -43.67 66.41
N GLN A 1147 21.17 -43.05 67.48
CA GLN A 1147 22.17 -41.98 67.41
C GLN A 1147 23.51 -42.44 66.80
N LYS A 1148 23.93 -43.70 67.03
CA LYS A 1148 25.17 -44.27 66.47
C LYS A 1148 25.15 -44.50 64.96
N ILE A 1149 23.99 -44.34 64.31
CA ILE A 1149 23.82 -44.48 62.86
C ILE A 1149 23.45 -43.16 62.19
N ASP A 1150 23.75 -42.02 62.84
CA ASP A 1150 23.45 -40.67 62.38
C ASP A 1150 21.95 -40.43 62.13
N ASN A 1151 21.11 -40.95 63.02
CA ASN A 1151 19.67 -40.71 63.06
C ASN A 1151 19.26 -40.40 64.51
N THR A 1152 18.07 -39.87 64.74
CA THR A 1152 17.64 -39.49 66.10
C THR A 1152 16.25 -40.05 66.37
N LEU A 1153 16.02 -40.59 67.57
CA LEU A 1153 14.69 -41.05 67.98
C LEU A 1153 13.79 -39.83 68.24
N VAL A 1154 12.52 -39.90 67.83
CA VAL A 1154 11.52 -38.85 67.97
C VAL A 1154 10.35 -39.38 68.78
N ILE A 1155 9.93 -38.61 69.76
CA ILE A 1155 8.74 -38.87 70.57
C ILE A 1155 7.77 -37.73 70.27
N ALA A 1156 6.73 -38.02 69.49
CA ALA A 1156 5.70 -37.05 69.15
C ALA A 1156 4.41 -37.35 69.93
N SER A 1157 3.93 -36.38 70.72
CA SER A 1157 2.69 -36.49 71.49
C SER A 1157 1.52 -35.89 70.71
N PHE A 1158 0.41 -36.63 70.65
CA PHE A 1158 -0.86 -36.22 70.06
C PHE A 1158 -1.95 -36.06 71.14
N GLY A 1159 -1.55 -35.56 72.32
CA GLY A 1159 -2.44 -35.31 73.46
C GLY A 1159 -2.31 -36.30 74.62
N ALA A 1160 -1.42 -37.30 74.53
CA ALA A 1160 -1.09 -38.19 75.65
C ALA A 1160 0.05 -37.64 76.52
N ASP A 1161 -0.03 -37.85 77.84
CA ASP A 1161 1.06 -37.53 78.77
C ASP A 1161 2.26 -38.47 78.56
N CYS A 1162 3.31 -37.92 77.95
CA CYS A 1162 4.55 -38.62 77.64
C CYS A 1162 5.66 -38.37 78.69
N SER A 1163 5.36 -37.78 79.84
CA SER A 1163 6.34 -37.45 80.89
C SER A 1163 7.20 -38.63 81.35
N ARG A 1164 6.66 -39.86 81.28
CA ARG A 1164 7.35 -41.12 81.62
C ARG A 1164 8.35 -41.61 80.57
N LEU A 1165 8.37 -41.01 79.38
CA LEU A 1165 9.21 -41.40 78.23
C LEU A 1165 10.43 -40.48 78.04
N HIS A 1166 10.76 -39.64 79.04
CA HIS A 1166 11.85 -38.66 78.93
C HIS A 1166 13.21 -39.32 78.63
N CYS A 1167 13.84 -38.89 77.54
CA CYS A 1167 15.13 -39.36 77.05
C CYS A 1167 15.94 -38.16 76.54
N SER A 1168 17.18 -38.00 76.99
CA SER A 1168 18.08 -36.91 76.54
C SER A 1168 18.50 -37.04 75.08
N ASP A 1169 18.50 -38.28 74.57
CA ASP A 1169 19.03 -38.64 73.25
C ASP A 1169 17.91 -38.74 72.20
N ALA A 1170 16.69 -38.33 72.56
CA ALA A 1170 15.52 -38.29 71.70
C ALA A 1170 14.94 -36.87 71.58
N ILE A 1171 14.37 -36.53 70.43
CA ILE A 1171 13.70 -35.24 70.18
C ILE A 1171 12.23 -35.37 70.58
N PHE A 1172 11.78 -34.50 71.49
CA PHE A 1172 10.38 -34.39 71.87
C PHE A 1172 9.64 -33.34 71.03
N VAL A 1173 8.51 -33.74 70.46
CA VAL A 1173 7.62 -32.88 69.68
C VAL A 1173 6.21 -32.94 70.25
N ASP A 1174 5.73 -31.81 70.76
CA ASP A 1174 4.32 -31.67 71.11
C ASP A 1174 3.55 -31.26 69.85
N MET A 1175 2.70 -32.16 69.34
CA MET A 1175 1.88 -31.91 68.15
C MET A 1175 0.61 -31.12 68.48
N THR A 1176 0.29 -30.92 69.78
CA THR A 1176 -0.86 -30.12 70.23
C THR A 1176 -0.51 -28.65 70.44
N ALA A 1177 0.78 -28.33 70.61
CA ALA A 1177 1.28 -26.96 70.60
C ALA A 1177 1.21 -26.41 69.15
N ASN A 1178 0.54 -25.26 68.95
CA ASN A 1178 0.35 -24.59 67.65
C ASN A 1178 1.70 -24.18 67.01
N HIS A 1179 2.42 -25.13 66.41
CA HIS A 1179 3.67 -24.93 65.71
C HIS A 1179 3.45 -25.11 64.20
N CYS A 1180 3.99 -24.19 63.38
CA CYS A 1180 4.03 -24.42 61.93
C CYS A 1180 5.08 -25.51 61.62
N LYS A 1181 4.98 -26.15 60.45
CA LYS A 1181 5.92 -27.21 60.04
C LYS A 1181 7.38 -26.74 60.07
N ASP A 1182 7.64 -25.48 59.73
CA ASP A 1182 8.98 -24.91 59.75
C ASP A 1182 9.50 -24.74 61.19
N ASP A 1183 8.63 -24.42 62.16
CA ASP A 1183 9.00 -24.39 63.58
C ASP A 1183 9.35 -25.78 64.13
N ILE A 1184 8.65 -26.81 63.64
CA ILE A 1184 8.97 -28.21 63.95
C ILE A 1184 10.33 -28.57 63.34
N LEU A 1185 10.55 -28.32 62.04
CA LEU A 1185 11.80 -28.63 61.34
C LEU A 1185 13.03 -27.90 61.90
N ARG A 1186 12.86 -26.69 62.47
CA ARG A 1186 13.94 -25.94 63.15
C ARG A 1186 14.59 -26.70 64.30
N LYS A 1187 13.90 -27.71 64.89
CA LYS A 1187 14.49 -28.58 65.92
C LYS A 1187 15.60 -29.51 65.38
N TRP A 1188 15.57 -29.82 64.09
CA TRP A 1188 16.62 -30.62 63.40
C TRP A 1188 17.63 -29.74 62.69
N PHE A 1189 17.21 -28.59 62.17
CA PHE A 1189 18.05 -27.64 61.43
C PHE A 1189 17.91 -26.23 62.02
N PRO A 1190 18.55 -25.94 63.17
CA PRO A 1190 18.57 -24.59 63.72
C PRO A 1190 19.28 -23.66 62.71
N ASN A 1191 18.57 -22.64 62.21
CA ASN A 1191 19.08 -21.70 61.20
C ASN A 1191 20.46 -21.15 61.61
N ALA A 1192 21.46 -21.33 60.74
CA ALA A 1192 22.79 -20.70 60.89
C ALA A 1192 22.79 -19.18 60.56
N THR A 1193 21.65 -18.62 60.16
CA THR A 1193 21.52 -17.24 59.70
C THR A 1193 20.47 -16.50 60.53
N TYR A 1194 20.89 -15.93 61.67
CA TYR A 1194 20.42 -14.67 62.25
C TYR A 1194 21.27 -14.40 63.51
N GLN A 1195 22.50 -13.92 63.30
CA GLN A 1195 23.34 -13.34 64.37
C GLN A 1195 23.78 -11.90 64.04
N GLN A 1196 23.02 -11.21 63.18
CA GLN A 1196 23.12 -9.77 62.99
C GLN A 1196 21.69 -9.22 62.96
N ASP A 1197 21.29 -8.64 64.09
CA ASP A 1197 20.34 -7.53 64.25
C ASP A 1197 19.66 -7.64 65.63
N VAL A 1198 20.46 -7.42 66.66
CA VAL A 1198 19.98 -6.85 67.93
C VAL A 1198 20.81 -5.60 68.16
N ASP A 1199 20.35 -4.50 67.59
CA ASP A 1199 20.39 -3.18 68.22
C ASP A 1199 19.59 -2.20 67.35
N THR A 1200 18.36 -1.93 67.78
CA THR A 1200 17.75 -0.59 67.90
C THR A 1200 16.23 -0.71 67.95
N SER A 1201 15.71 -0.95 69.17
CA SER A 1201 14.34 -0.58 69.51
C SER A 1201 14.35 0.83 70.09
N THR A 1202 13.74 1.79 69.41
CA THR A 1202 12.67 2.60 70.02
C THR A 1202 11.93 3.48 69.00
N PRO A 1203 10.62 3.73 69.23
CA PRO A 1203 9.68 4.15 68.20
C PRO A 1203 9.40 5.65 68.20
N SER A 1204 9.10 6.20 67.03
CA SER A 1204 8.65 7.59 66.87
C SER A 1204 7.14 7.73 66.97
N GLY A 1205 6.70 8.69 67.78
CA GLY A 1205 5.41 9.38 67.71
C GLY A 1205 5.40 10.43 68.84
N SER A 1206 5.07 11.71 68.67
CA SER A 1206 4.43 12.44 67.58
C SER A 1206 4.57 13.96 67.85
N ARG A 1207 4.48 14.78 66.78
CA ARG A 1207 3.97 16.19 66.71
C ARG A 1207 4.64 17.25 67.61
N ARG A 1208 5.04 18.44 67.13
CA ARG A 1208 4.41 19.35 66.15
C ARG A 1208 5.42 20.46 65.77
N ARG A 1209 5.30 20.96 64.54
CA ARG A 1209 5.90 22.18 63.93
C ARG A 1209 6.25 23.30 64.95
N THR A 1210 7.31 24.10 64.84
CA THR A 1210 7.71 24.90 63.67
C THR A 1210 9.06 25.64 63.93
N ARG A 1211 9.81 25.89 62.84
CA ARG A 1211 10.59 27.10 62.47
C ARG A 1211 12.00 27.39 63.04
N GLN A 1212 12.92 27.51 62.06
CA GLN A 1212 14.02 28.50 61.91
C GLN A 1212 15.16 28.39 62.95
N ARG A 1213 16.45 28.38 62.61
CA ARG A 1213 17.16 29.29 61.69
C ARG A 1213 18.58 28.78 61.35
N ALA A 1214 19.08 29.32 60.24
CA ALA A 1214 20.43 29.33 59.67
C ALA A 1214 21.65 29.08 60.58
N SER A 1215 22.61 28.38 59.95
CA SER A 1215 24.07 28.52 60.01
C SER A 1215 24.65 29.71 60.79
N GLU A 1216 25.69 29.47 61.57
CA GLU A 1216 27.05 29.87 61.15
C GLU A 1216 28.14 29.25 62.04
N ARG A 1217 29.17 28.73 61.35
CA ARG A 1217 30.51 28.48 61.90
C ARG A 1217 31.21 29.83 62.12
N ARG A 1218 31.94 29.95 63.23
CA ARG A 1218 33.25 30.63 63.25
C ARG A 1218 34.21 29.89 64.21
N ARG A 1219 35.37 29.52 63.63
CA ARG A 1219 36.76 29.46 64.16
C ARG A 1219 36.96 28.69 65.47
N ASN A 1220 37.88 27.72 65.57
CA ASN A 1220 39.24 27.61 65.01
C ASN A 1220 39.50 26.24 64.38
#